data_AF-A0A7G8WHK4-F1
#
_entry.id   AF-A0A7G8WHK4-F1
#
_cell.length_a   1.000
_cell.length_b   1.000
_cell.length_c   1.000
_cell.angle_alpha   90.00
_cell.angle_beta   90.00
_cell.angle_gamma   90.00
#
_symmetry.space_group_name_H-M   'P 1'
#
loop_
_entity.id
_entity.type
_entity.pdbx_description
1 polymer ?
#
loop_
_entity_poly.entity_id
_entity_poly.type
_entity_poly.pdbx_seq_one_letter_code
_entity_poly.pdbx_strand_id
1 'polypeptide(L)'
;MCSDTGVRIGGGKGASIHLQAISHAFTALGHQVEVVGVASATSATDSVWAMPVHVVPHPGRSAGLERARRKLATSAAVSRKAGEVAAALRPQMIYERLSLFGTAGLEVAAATGATHVVEVNALLSTEETTWRGLHLGTIARDLEARVLATADLRVAVSDQVAADITPLSAGGPCLTVPNGVDTELFAARYDRARSRASFGLPADADLIGFTGSLRPWHGLDVALEALAGLPERVHLVVAGTGELRTDLAGRAEALGVADRVHWLGHLAHDRVPQMLAACDLALAPYPRLTSFGFSPLKLYEYLAAGVPVVASDIGQIREVLQEGRCGTLVTPGDPAALARALTSELSDPGPGRDRAARARAHTLSRHGWTGRAAQIVSAASGPAGVRTSTDHLPSSMAWPSDHPMLTDEALRPFSATASALCAGARFVRLLRHLPGRRVTTLVVMGDKLVVVEVFASPRARGNARRLGLIASGPAGRIVPTSVACDPDGHIHLLTYHEGVELDHLSGTPFVAGCHQAGTELRRLHDCGVQLDRRWGWEQEVAQLERHALPSTIGAVREAIRHRPDADADWVCAHRDCHPAQLIVGPAGDARWVDLDDCAMAPRSLDVGNMVAHLRRERLRGGCAPDVALAAEAGFLDGYRGVSAVHLGDLERWIDVAVLRLAALAVSRHGDHRLHDRLLADRSVRQRGRRPDGVAGVPGRTAVRP
;
A
#
# COMPACT_ATOMS: atom_id res chain seq x y z
N MET A 1 -7.85 -21.69 6.13
CA MET A 1 -9.00 -21.15 5.35
C MET A 1 -8.53 -20.12 4.34
N CYS A 2 -9.26 -19.90 3.24
CA CYS A 2 -8.95 -18.87 2.24
C CYS A 2 -10.22 -18.43 1.47
N SER A 3 -10.53 -17.14 1.39
CA SER A 3 -11.67 -16.61 0.61
C SER A 3 -11.29 -16.04 -0.76
N ASP A 4 -10.00 -15.99 -1.11
CA ASP A 4 -9.57 -15.50 -2.42
C ASP A 4 -10.04 -16.43 -3.56
N THR A 5 -11.00 -15.95 -4.35
CA THR A 5 -11.48 -16.56 -5.61
C THR A 5 -10.34 -16.93 -6.61
N GLY A 6 -9.18 -16.29 -6.50
CA GLY A 6 -7.97 -16.58 -7.25
C GLY A 6 -7.19 -17.81 -6.77
N VAL A 7 -7.35 -18.22 -5.51
CA VAL A 7 -6.69 -19.35 -4.83
C VAL A 7 -7.74 -20.40 -4.49
N ARG A 8 -7.85 -21.41 -5.35
CA ARG A 8 -8.95 -22.38 -5.30
C ARG A 8 -8.52 -23.68 -4.67
N ILE A 9 -9.43 -24.31 -3.95
CA ILE A 9 -9.35 -25.70 -3.52
C ILE A 9 -9.29 -26.60 -4.76
N GLY A 10 -8.25 -27.45 -4.86
CA GLY A 10 -7.97 -28.25 -6.07
C GLY A 10 -7.47 -27.43 -7.27
N GLY A 11 -6.98 -26.21 -7.06
CA GLY A 11 -6.38 -25.39 -8.13
C GLY A 11 -4.90 -25.70 -8.36
N GLY A 12 -4.47 -25.76 -9.63
CA GLY A 12 -3.05 -26.00 -10.00
C GLY A 12 -2.13 -24.77 -10.01
N LYS A 13 -2.42 -23.72 -9.23
CA LYS A 13 -1.56 -22.52 -9.11
C LYS A 13 -0.64 -22.65 -7.91
N GLY A 14 0.55 -22.04 -7.94
CA GLY A 14 1.49 -22.04 -6.80
C GLY A 14 0.87 -21.63 -5.45
N ALA A 15 -0.05 -20.65 -5.43
CA ALA A 15 -0.76 -20.26 -4.20
C ALA A 15 -1.81 -21.29 -3.71
N SER A 16 -2.36 -22.12 -4.62
CA SER A 16 -3.22 -23.26 -4.25
C SER A 16 -2.39 -24.45 -3.79
N ILE A 17 -1.23 -24.71 -4.44
CA ILE A 17 -0.25 -25.71 -4.00
C ILE A 17 0.28 -25.38 -2.59
N HIS A 18 0.58 -24.11 -2.33
CA HIS A 18 0.91 -23.60 -0.99
C HIS A 18 -0.19 -23.96 0.03
N LEU A 19 -1.44 -23.57 -0.24
CA LEU A 19 -2.58 -23.83 0.65
C LEU A 19 -2.78 -25.34 0.93
N GLN A 20 -2.59 -26.18 -0.08
CA GLN A 20 -2.62 -27.63 0.07
C GLN A 20 -1.46 -28.13 0.95
N ALA A 21 -0.23 -27.79 0.58
CA ALA A 21 0.98 -28.33 1.22
C ALA A 21 1.11 -27.90 2.69
N ILE A 22 0.75 -26.66 3.04
CA ILE A 22 0.73 -26.23 4.44
C ILE A 22 -0.38 -26.94 5.25
N SER A 23 -1.53 -27.24 4.63
CA SER A 23 -2.60 -28.01 5.27
C SER A 23 -2.18 -29.46 5.55
N HIS A 24 -1.54 -30.12 4.56
CA HIS A 24 -0.94 -31.43 4.75
C HIS A 24 0.16 -31.42 5.81
N ALA A 25 0.99 -30.37 5.87
CA ALA A 25 2.04 -30.23 6.87
C ALA A 25 1.49 -30.13 8.30
N PHE A 26 0.38 -29.41 8.54
CA PHE A 26 -0.29 -29.43 9.85
C PHE A 26 -0.83 -30.82 10.20
N THR A 27 -1.36 -31.57 9.24
CA THR A 27 -1.80 -32.96 9.45
C THR A 27 -0.62 -33.90 9.74
N ALA A 28 0.52 -33.72 9.08
CA ALA A 28 1.74 -34.49 9.32
C ALA A 28 2.36 -34.24 10.71
N LEU A 29 2.07 -33.09 11.33
CA LEU A 29 2.39 -32.79 12.73
C LEU A 29 1.38 -33.39 13.73
N GLY A 30 0.35 -34.12 13.26
CA GLY A 30 -0.64 -34.80 14.10
C GLY A 30 -1.87 -33.95 14.45
N HIS A 31 -2.06 -32.78 13.84
CA HIS A 31 -3.25 -31.96 14.07
C HIS A 31 -4.46 -32.45 13.26
N GLN A 32 -5.65 -32.39 13.86
CA GLN A 32 -6.91 -32.48 13.12
C GLN A 32 -7.12 -31.17 12.35
N VAL A 33 -7.15 -31.26 11.01
CA VAL A 33 -7.25 -30.11 10.12
C VAL A 33 -8.56 -30.21 9.32
N GLU A 34 -9.27 -29.10 9.17
CA GLU A 34 -10.36 -28.97 8.20
C GLU A 34 -10.15 -27.71 7.36
N VAL A 35 -10.35 -27.83 6.05
CA VAL A 35 -10.01 -26.77 5.09
C VAL A 35 -11.30 -26.11 4.57
N VAL A 36 -11.43 -24.80 4.75
CA VAL A 36 -12.56 -24.02 4.20
C VAL A 36 -12.06 -23.04 3.14
N GLY A 37 -12.67 -23.04 1.95
CA GLY A 37 -12.33 -22.09 0.90
C GLY A 37 -13.19 -22.14 -0.36
N VAL A 38 -12.71 -21.56 -1.46
CA VAL A 38 -13.45 -21.45 -2.72
C VAL A 38 -13.17 -22.65 -3.64
N ALA A 39 -14.23 -23.27 -4.18
CA ALA A 39 -14.15 -24.40 -5.09
C ALA A 39 -13.35 -24.07 -6.38
N SER A 40 -12.63 -25.05 -6.93
CA SER A 40 -12.29 -25.04 -8.35
C SER A 40 -13.51 -25.42 -9.21
N ALA A 41 -13.43 -25.16 -10.52
CA ALA A 41 -14.47 -25.59 -11.47
C ALA A 41 -14.33 -27.08 -11.87
N THR A 42 -13.34 -27.77 -11.31
CA THR A 42 -12.99 -29.17 -11.59
C THR A 42 -13.30 -30.02 -10.37
N SER A 43 -13.97 -31.15 -10.55
CA SER A 43 -14.48 -32.05 -9.49
C SER A 43 -13.40 -32.85 -8.74
N ALA A 44 -12.14 -32.40 -8.79
CA ALA A 44 -10.99 -33.08 -8.18
C ALA A 44 -10.80 -32.69 -6.69
N THR A 45 -11.90 -32.53 -5.94
CA THR A 45 -11.86 -32.19 -4.51
C THR A 45 -11.45 -33.38 -3.64
N ASP A 46 -11.70 -34.61 -4.08
CA ASP A 46 -11.81 -35.75 -3.17
C ASP A 46 -10.56 -36.64 -3.10
N SER A 47 -9.63 -36.55 -4.07
CA SER A 47 -8.46 -37.43 -4.17
C SER A 47 -7.12 -36.80 -3.75
N VAL A 48 -7.09 -35.49 -3.51
CA VAL A 48 -5.85 -34.71 -3.28
C VAL A 48 -5.67 -34.29 -1.82
N TRP A 49 -6.76 -34.20 -1.06
CA TRP A 49 -6.74 -33.74 0.33
C TRP A 49 -6.84 -34.93 1.28
N ALA A 50 -5.97 -34.96 2.30
CA ALA A 50 -5.95 -36.04 3.30
C ALA A 50 -6.89 -35.76 4.49
N MET A 51 -7.70 -34.70 4.40
CA MET A 51 -8.54 -34.18 5.47
C MET A 51 -9.83 -33.58 4.89
N PRO A 52 -10.89 -33.36 5.70
CA PRO A 52 -12.14 -32.77 5.23
C PRO A 52 -11.97 -31.39 4.60
N VAL A 53 -12.66 -31.16 3.48
CA VAL A 53 -12.64 -29.88 2.76
C VAL A 53 -14.05 -29.38 2.48
N HIS A 54 -14.30 -28.13 2.88
CA HIS A 54 -15.58 -27.47 2.79
C HIS A 54 -15.49 -26.31 1.80
N VAL A 55 -16.25 -26.41 0.71
CA VAL A 55 -16.14 -25.46 -0.40
C VAL A 55 -17.34 -24.54 -0.52
N VAL A 56 -17.07 -23.27 -0.81
CA VAL A 56 -18.04 -22.31 -1.33
C VAL A 56 -17.93 -22.28 -2.87
N PRO A 57 -19.05 -22.30 -3.62
CA PRO A 57 -19.01 -22.23 -5.08
C PRO A 57 -18.27 -20.98 -5.60
N HIS A 58 -17.49 -21.14 -6.66
CA HIS A 58 -16.80 -20.00 -7.29
C HIS A 58 -17.82 -19.04 -7.95
N PRO A 59 -17.75 -17.72 -7.74
CA PRO A 59 -18.74 -16.75 -8.22
C PRO A 59 -18.66 -16.43 -9.73
N GLY A 60 -18.18 -17.37 -10.56
CA GLY A 60 -17.87 -17.15 -11.98
C GLY A 60 -16.74 -16.13 -12.24
N ARG A 61 -16.42 -15.88 -13.52
CA ARG A 61 -15.49 -14.80 -13.93
C ARG A 61 -16.25 -13.46 -13.98
N SER A 62 -15.57 -12.37 -13.63
CA SER A 62 -16.12 -11.00 -13.59
C SER A 62 -15.00 -9.96 -13.60
N ALA A 63 -15.34 -8.70 -13.87
CA ALA A 63 -14.42 -7.55 -13.89
C ALA A 63 -15.01 -6.35 -13.14
N GLY A 64 -14.18 -5.32 -12.91
CA GLY A 64 -14.62 -4.04 -12.33
C GLY A 64 -15.26 -4.15 -10.94
N LEU A 65 -16.24 -3.28 -10.68
CA LEU A 65 -17.00 -3.24 -9.42
C LEU A 65 -17.75 -4.57 -9.13
N GLU A 66 -18.23 -5.26 -10.18
CA GLU A 66 -18.91 -6.55 -10.04
C GLU A 66 -17.96 -7.64 -9.50
N ARG A 67 -16.68 -7.61 -9.91
CA ARG A 67 -15.63 -8.48 -9.33
C ARG A 67 -15.44 -8.23 -7.84
N ALA A 68 -15.43 -6.96 -7.41
CA ALA A 68 -15.31 -6.60 -6.00
C ALA A 68 -16.54 -7.03 -5.18
N ARG A 69 -17.77 -6.78 -5.68
CA ARG A 69 -19.01 -7.25 -5.06
C ARG A 69 -19.04 -8.77 -4.89
N ARG A 70 -18.63 -9.52 -5.93
CA ARG A 70 -18.54 -10.98 -5.87
C ARG A 70 -17.48 -11.49 -4.91
N LYS A 71 -16.30 -10.86 -4.83
CA LYS A 71 -15.28 -11.19 -3.81
C LYS A 71 -15.85 -11.00 -2.40
N LEU A 72 -16.48 -9.85 -2.11
CA LEU A 72 -17.07 -9.55 -0.80
C LEU A 72 -18.20 -10.53 -0.44
N ALA A 73 -19.10 -10.86 -1.37
CA ALA A 73 -20.13 -11.88 -1.17
C ALA A 73 -19.56 -13.28 -0.95
N THR A 74 -18.44 -13.61 -1.62
CA THR A 74 -17.72 -14.88 -1.43
C THR A 74 -17.07 -14.95 -0.06
N SER A 75 -16.42 -13.88 0.40
CA SER A 75 -15.90 -13.80 1.78
C SER A 75 -16.99 -14.04 2.82
N ALA A 76 -18.14 -13.35 2.71
CA ALA A 76 -19.24 -13.56 3.64
C ALA A 76 -19.83 -14.99 3.60
N ALA A 77 -19.79 -15.66 2.45
CA ALA A 77 -20.20 -17.06 2.33
C ALA A 77 -19.15 -18.02 2.94
N VAL A 78 -17.85 -17.72 2.79
CA VAL A 78 -16.75 -18.45 3.43
C VAL A 78 -16.79 -18.26 4.96
N SER A 79 -17.08 -17.06 5.47
CA SER A 79 -17.29 -16.82 6.90
C SER A 79 -18.40 -17.71 7.48
N ARG A 80 -19.58 -17.77 6.83
CA ARG A 80 -20.68 -18.63 7.29
C ARG A 80 -20.29 -20.11 7.30
N LYS A 81 -19.71 -20.61 6.21
CA LYS A 81 -19.26 -22.01 6.14
C LYS A 81 -18.17 -22.31 7.17
N ALA A 82 -17.25 -21.38 7.41
CA ALA A 82 -16.22 -21.52 8.43
C ALA A 82 -16.81 -21.54 9.86
N GLY A 83 -17.84 -20.74 10.14
CA GLY A 83 -18.58 -20.79 11.40
C GLY A 83 -19.30 -22.12 11.63
N GLU A 84 -19.96 -22.66 10.60
CA GLU A 84 -20.59 -23.99 10.65
C GLU A 84 -19.58 -25.11 10.97
N VAL A 85 -18.43 -25.11 10.29
CA VAL A 85 -17.35 -26.08 10.52
C VAL A 85 -16.74 -25.90 11.91
N ALA A 86 -16.46 -24.66 12.32
CA ALA A 86 -15.87 -24.37 13.62
C ALA A 86 -16.79 -24.72 14.80
N ALA A 87 -18.11 -24.65 14.64
CA ALA A 87 -19.07 -25.09 15.65
C ALA A 87 -19.00 -26.61 15.90
N ALA A 88 -18.71 -27.41 14.86
CA ALA A 88 -18.54 -28.86 14.98
C ALA A 88 -17.13 -29.24 15.47
N LEU A 89 -16.08 -28.67 14.84
CA LEU A 89 -14.67 -28.98 15.12
C LEU A 89 -14.19 -28.44 16.47
N ARG A 90 -14.70 -27.27 16.90
CA ARG A 90 -14.21 -26.48 18.05
C ARG A 90 -12.68 -26.29 17.98
N PRO A 91 -12.18 -25.61 16.93
CA PRO A 91 -10.75 -25.47 16.67
C PRO A 91 -10.05 -24.65 17.76
N GLN A 92 -8.79 -24.99 18.05
CA GLN A 92 -7.93 -24.20 18.94
C GLN A 92 -7.21 -23.07 18.17
N MET A 93 -7.07 -23.22 16.85
CA MET A 93 -6.36 -22.28 15.97
C MET A 93 -7.12 -22.10 14.66
N ILE A 94 -7.20 -20.87 14.18
CA ILE A 94 -7.71 -20.49 12.87
C ILE A 94 -6.55 -19.96 12.03
N TYR A 95 -6.05 -20.79 11.12
CA TYR A 95 -5.06 -20.38 10.12
C TYR A 95 -5.75 -19.83 8.87
N GLU A 96 -5.69 -18.51 8.68
CA GLU A 96 -6.28 -17.78 7.56
C GLU A 96 -5.21 -17.30 6.60
N ARG A 97 -5.37 -17.64 5.31
CA ARG A 97 -4.62 -16.99 4.25
C ARG A 97 -5.28 -15.64 3.92
N LEU A 98 -4.55 -14.54 4.09
CA LEU A 98 -5.05 -13.19 3.80
C LEU A 98 -5.68 -13.16 2.40
N SER A 99 -6.87 -12.58 2.32
CA SER A 99 -7.73 -12.57 1.14
C SER A 99 -8.38 -11.19 1.01
N LEU A 100 -8.51 -10.66 -0.20
CA LEU A 100 -9.09 -9.32 -0.42
C LEU A 100 -10.57 -9.31 0.02
N PHE A 101 -10.94 -8.42 0.94
CA PHE A 101 -12.23 -8.41 1.66
C PHE A 101 -12.49 -9.66 2.52
N GLY A 102 -11.47 -10.46 2.87
CA GLY A 102 -11.60 -11.60 3.76
C GLY A 102 -11.57 -11.17 5.23
N THR A 103 -12.52 -11.66 6.01
CA THR A 103 -12.64 -11.44 7.47
C THR A 103 -13.01 -12.73 8.22
N ALA A 104 -13.06 -13.87 7.52
CA ALA A 104 -13.60 -15.12 8.03
C ALA A 104 -12.81 -15.65 9.23
N GLY A 105 -11.48 -15.50 9.21
CA GLY A 105 -10.64 -15.95 10.32
C GLY A 105 -10.87 -15.13 11.58
N LEU A 106 -10.94 -13.80 11.44
CA LEU A 106 -11.23 -12.87 12.53
C LEU A 106 -12.62 -13.12 13.14
N GLU A 107 -13.64 -13.29 12.29
CA GLU A 107 -15.03 -13.53 12.72
C GLU A 107 -15.17 -14.87 13.47
N VAL A 108 -14.56 -15.95 12.96
CA VAL A 108 -14.62 -17.28 13.58
C VAL A 108 -13.77 -17.35 14.84
N ALA A 109 -12.57 -16.74 14.86
CA ALA A 109 -11.74 -16.65 16.05
C ALA A 109 -12.46 -15.92 17.19
N ALA A 110 -13.06 -14.76 16.91
CA ALA A 110 -13.84 -14.00 17.89
C ALA A 110 -15.05 -14.78 18.43
N ALA A 111 -15.68 -15.63 17.63
CA ALA A 111 -16.82 -16.46 18.03
C ALA A 111 -16.44 -17.72 18.83
N THR A 112 -15.19 -18.19 18.72
CA THR A 112 -14.74 -19.48 19.29
C THR A 112 -13.68 -19.36 20.38
N GLY A 113 -12.97 -18.22 20.46
CA GLY A 113 -11.78 -18.05 21.31
C GLY A 113 -10.52 -18.72 20.75
N ALA A 114 -10.55 -19.19 19.50
CA ALA A 114 -9.41 -19.82 18.83
C ALA A 114 -8.35 -18.78 18.43
N THR A 115 -7.06 -19.16 18.49
CA THR A 115 -5.94 -18.30 18.08
C THR A 115 -6.00 -17.99 16.59
N HIS A 116 -6.06 -16.71 16.20
CA HIS A 116 -6.10 -16.26 14.81
C HIS A 116 -4.69 -16.06 14.26
N VAL A 117 -4.30 -16.94 13.33
CA VAL A 117 -3.04 -16.85 12.60
C VAL A 117 -3.33 -16.40 11.17
N VAL A 118 -2.79 -15.26 10.75
CA VAL A 118 -2.95 -14.73 9.39
C VAL A 118 -1.66 -14.86 8.60
N GLU A 119 -1.67 -15.67 7.55
CA GLU A 119 -0.60 -15.71 6.56
C GLU A 119 -0.75 -14.58 5.54
N VAL A 120 0.35 -13.85 5.30
CA VAL A 120 0.44 -12.75 4.35
C VAL A 120 1.52 -13.03 3.30
N ASN A 121 1.10 -13.06 2.04
CA ASN A 121 2.02 -13.20 0.90
C ASN A 121 2.24 -11.90 0.12
N ALA A 122 1.38 -10.91 0.33
CA ALA A 122 1.43 -9.54 -0.19
C ALA A 122 0.32 -8.74 0.49
N LEU A 123 0.43 -7.40 0.48
CA LEU A 123 -0.73 -6.53 0.69
C LEU A 123 -1.62 -6.60 -0.56
N LEU A 124 -2.76 -7.25 -0.45
CA LEU A 124 -3.63 -7.54 -1.59
C LEU A 124 -4.39 -6.30 -2.05
N SER A 125 -4.65 -5.34 -1.16
CA SER A 125 -5.17 -4.03 -1.57
C SER A 125 -4.17 -3.28 -2.46
N THR A 126 -2.89 -3.28 -2.10
CA THR A 126 -1.80 -2.73 -2.92
C THR A 126 -1.66 -3.48 -4.25
N GLU A 127 -1.59 -4.83 -4.23
CA GLU A 127 -1.44 -5.63 -5.46
C GLU A 127 -2.60 -5.43 -6.44
N GLU A 128 -3.85 -5.47 -5.96
CA GLU A 128 -5.03 -5.27 -6.80
C GLU A 128 -5.11 -3.82 -7.32
N THR A 129 -4.62 -2.83 -6.56
CA THR A 129 -4.49 -1.43 -7.01
C THR A 129 -3.49 -1.29 -8.15
N THR A 130 -2.28 -1.83 -8.00
CA THR A 130 -1.21 -1.72 -9.01
C THR A 130 -1.53 -2.48 -10.30
N TRP A 131 -2.12 -3.68 -10.19
CA TRP A 131 -2.15 -4.62 -11.33
C TRP A 131 -3.54 -4.92 -11.91
N ARG A 132 -4.62 -4.57 -11.21
CA ARG A 132 -5.96 -5.12 -11.54
C ARG A 132 -7.12 -4.12 -11.43
N GLY A 133 -6.86 -2.89 -11.02
CA GLY A 133 -7.88 -1.86 -10.73
C GLY A 133 -8.70 -2.22 -9.49
N LEU A 134 -8.30 -1.71 -8.32
CA LEU A 134 -9.02 -1.94 -7.08
C LEU A 134 -10.32 -1.12 -7.02
N HIS A 135 -11.46 -1.82 -6.97
CA HIS A 135 -12.75 -1.23 -6.64
C HIS A 135 -13.09 -1.47 -5.16
N LEU A 136 -13.89 -0.59 -4.55
CA LEU A 136 -14.15 -0.58 -3.10
C LEU A 136 -12.87 -0.46 -2.25
N GLY A 137 -11.89 0.33 -2.72
CA GLY A 137 -10.53 0.33 -2.19
C GLY A 137 -10.36 0.82 -0.75
N THR A 138 -11.29 1.61 -0.21
CA THR A 138 -11.33 1.96 1.22
C THR A 138 -11.73 0.73 2.04
N ILE A 139 -12.88 0.11 1.73
CA ILE A 139 -13.34 -1.15 2.37
C ILE A 139 -12.26 -2.24 2.28
N ALA A 140 -11.58 -2.38 1.14
CA ALA A 140 -10.51 -3.36 0.97
C ALA A 140 -9.34 -3.12 1.94
N ARG A 141 -8.86 -1.88 2.05
CA ARG A 141 -7.76 -1.48 2.94
C ARG A 141 -8.16 -1.55 4.41
N ASP A 142 -9.37 -1.11 4.75
CA ASP A 142 -9.85 -1.10 6.14
C ASP A 142 -10.02 -2.51 6.68
N LEU A 143 -10.56 -3.44 5.88
CA LEU A 143 -10.69 -4.85 6.26
C LEU A 143 -9.32 -5.55 6.33
N GLU A 144 -8.43 -5.30 5.37
CA GLU A 144 -7.06 -5.82 5.39
C GLU A 144 -6.28 -5.33 6.62
N ALA A 145 -6.31 -4.02 6.89
CA ALA A 145 -5.69 -3.42 8.07
C ALA A 145 -6.32 -3.95 9.38
N ARG A 146 -7.65 -4.12 9.44
CA ARG A 146 -8.32 -4.69 10.61
C ARG A 146 -7.84 -6.11 10.89
N VAL A 147 -7.86 -6.99 9.89
CA VAL A 147 -7.39 -8.38 10.01
C VAL A 147 -5.92 -8.42 10.44
N LEU A 148 -5.06 -7.60 9.83
CA LEU A 148 -3.64 -7.52 10.18
C LEU A 148 -3.38 -6.93 11.57
N ALA A 149 -4.22 -6.02 12.07
CA ALA A 149 -4.08 -5.42 13.40
C ALA A 149 -4.61 -6.33 14.52
N THR A 150 -5.61 -7.18 14.24
CA THR A 150 -6.27 -8.00 15.27
C THR A 150 -5.84 -9.46 15.32
N ALA A 151 -5.09 -9.97 14.33
CA ALA A 151 -4.55 -11.32 14.38
C ALA A 151 -3.56 -11.50 15.54
N ASP A 152 -3.68 -12.63 16.25
CA ASP A 152 -2.77 -13.01 17.34
C ASP A 152 -1.34 -13.24 16.80
N LEU A 153 -1.23 -13.83 15.61
CA LEU A 153 0.03 -14.03 14.90
C LEU A 153 -0.11 -13.67 13.41
N ARG A 154 0.78 -12.82 12.90
CA ARG A 154 1.01 -12.66 11.46
C ARG A 154 2.14 -13.60 11.02
N VAL A 155 1.96 -14.27 9.89
CA VAL A 155 2.99 -15.09 9.24
C VAL A 155 3.31 -14.45 7.89
N ALA A 156 4.44 -13.76 7.79
CA ALA A 156 4.88 -13.10 6.56
C ALA A 156 5.79 -14.03 5.74
N VAL A 157 5.59 -14.14 4.43
CA VAL A 157 6.43 -15.05 3.61
C VAL A 157 7.83 -14.53 3.28
N SER A 158 8.12 -13.26 3.58
CA SER A 158 9.46 -12.68 3.49
C SER A 158 9.59 -11.48 4.44
N ASP A 159 10.83 -11.09 4.76
CA ASP A 159 11.09 -9.92 5.60
C ASP A 159 10.59 -8.62 4.96
N GLN A 160 10.58 -8.54 3.62
CA GLN A 160 9.93 -7.44 2.91
C GLN A 160 8.43 -7.40 3.19
N VAL A 161 7.73 -8.55 3.18
CA VAL A 161 6.29 -8.58 3.55
C VAL A 161 6.10 -8.25 5.02
N ALA A 162 6.99 -8.71 5.91
CA ALA A 162 6.95 -8.36 7.34
C ALA A 162 7.09 -6.84 7.55
N ALA A 163 8.02 -6.19 6.83
CA ALA A 163 8.17 -4.74 6.81
C ALA A 163 6.92 -4.05 6.21
N ASP A 164 6.41 -4.53 5.08
CA ASP A 164 5.23 -3.95 4.40
C ASP A 164 3.97 -3.98 5.29
N ILE A 165 3.77 -5.04 6.11
CA ILE A 165 2.63 -5.14 7.03
C ILE A 165 2.86 -4.49 8.39
N THR A 166 4.10 -4.14 8.76
CA THR A 166 4.41 -3.55 10.08
C THR A 166 3.58 -2.29 10.39
N PRO A 167 3.37 -1.34 9.45
CA PRO A 167 2.49 -0.18 9.68
C PRO A 167 1.02 -0.53 9.95
N LEU A 168 0.57 -1.73 9.58
CA LEU A 168 -0.81 -2.21 9.74
C LEU A 168 -0.97 -3.20 10.90
N SER A 169 0.13 -3.68 11.49
CA SER A 169 0.11 -4.78 12.47
C SER A 169 -0.18 -4.37 13.91
N ALA A 170 -0.27 -3.06 14.19
CA ALA A 170 -0.41 -2.48 15.53
C ALA A 170 0.64 -2.98 16.56
N GLY A 171 1.80 -3.48 16.09
CA GLY A 171 2.89 -3.97 16.94
C GLY A 171 2.70 -5.38 17.52
N GLY A 172 1.70 -6.14 17.07
CA GLY A 172 1.51 -7.54 17.49
C GLY A 172 2.53 -8.51 16.87
N PRO A 173 2.59 -9.77 17.34
CA PRO A 173 3.55 -10.77 16.86
C PRO A 173 3.52 -10.97 15.35
N CYS A 174 4.71 -10.97 14.74
CA CYS A 174 4.94 -11.27 13.32
C CYS A 174 6.11 -12.24 13.21
N LEU A 175 5.94 -13.31 12.42
CA LEU A 175 6.95 -14.32 12.15
C LEU A 175 7.20 -14.39 10.64
N THR A 176 8.43 -14.21 10.20
CA THR A 176 8.80 -14.49 8.81
C THR A 176 8.94 -16.01 8.62
N VAL A 177 8.08 -16.59 7.77
CA VAL A 177 8.13 -18.01 7.39
C VAL A 177 8.05 -18.10 5.87
N PRO A 178 9.20 -18.27 5.18
CA PRO A 178 9.17 -18.40 3.72
C PRO A 178 8.52 -19.71 3.28
N ASN A 179 8.14 -19.77 2.01
CA ASN A 179 7.54 -20.96 1.44
C ASN A 179 8.43 -22.20 1.64
N GLY A 180 7.78 -23.35 1.81
CA GLY A 180 8.45 -24.63 1.84
C GLY A 180 8.48 -25.32 0.48
N VAL A 181 9.03 -26.53 0.47
CA VAL A 181 8.91 -27.51 -0.61
C VAL A 181 8.32 -28.81 -0.06
N ASP A 182 7.64 -29.57 -0.91
CA ASP A 182 7.32 -30.96 -0.62
C ASP A 182 8.60 -31.79 -0.73
N THR A 183 9.17 -32.16 0.40
CA THR A 183 10.46 -32.86 0.45
C THR A 183 10.36 -34.31 -0.01
N GLU A 184 9.20 -34.94 0.10
CA GLU A 184 9.00 -36.34 -0.32
C GLU A 184 8.84 -36.41 -1.84
N LEU A 185 7.96 -35.58 -2.40
CA LEU A 185 7.75 -35.46 -3.83
C LEU A 185 9.05 -35.10 -4.58
N PHE A 186 9.82 -34.14 -4.05
CA PHE A 186 11.08 -33.72 -4.67
C PHE A 186 12.27 -34.63 -4.33
N ALA A 187 12.19 -35.49 -3.30
CA ALA A 187 13.20 -36.52 -3.03
C ALA A 187 13.26 -37.62 -4.10
N ALA A 188 12.19 -37.78 -4.90
CA ALA A 188 12.16 -38.68 -6.05
C ALA A 188 13.36 -38.47 -7.00
N ARG A 189 13.77 -39.56 -7.65
CA ARG A 189 14.84 -39.57 -8.65
C ARG A 189 14.25 -40.03 -9.98
N TYR A 190 14.51 -39.26 -11.03
CA TYR A 190 14.07 -39.57 -12.39
C TYR A 190 15.29 -39.70 -13.29
N ASP A 191 15.25 -40.67 -14.20
CA ASP A 191 16.21 -40.72 -15.30
C ASP A 191 15.98 -39.56 -16.27
N ARG A 192 17.06 -38.87 -16.66
CA ARG A 192 16.98 -37.67 -17.51
C ARG A 192 16.49 -38.02 -18.92
N ALA A 193 17.00 -39.09 -19.54
CA ALA A 193 16.65 -39.45 -20.91
C ALA A 193 15.17 -39.85 -21.03
N ARG A 194 14.68 -40.69 -20.11
CA ARG A 194 13.27 -41.06 -19.99
C ARG A 194 12.38 -39.85 -19.69
N SER A 195 12.87 -38.90 -18.88
CA SER A 195 12.13 -37.66 -18.59
C SER A 195 11.99 -36.78 -19.84
N ARG A 196 13.08 -36.55 -20.60
CA ARG A 196 13.04 -35.85 -21.89
C ARG A 196 12.04 -36.49 -22.85
N ALA A 197 12.14 -37.81 -23.06
CA ALA A 197 11.22 -38.56 -23.91
C ALA A 197 9.76 -38.43 -23.46
N SER A 198 9.48 -38.48 -22.15
CA SER A 198 8.10 -38.40 -21.62
C SER A 198 7.41 -37.04 -21.81
N PHE A 199 8.18 -35.99 -22.12
CA PHE A 199 7.68 -34.65 -22.42
C PHE A 199 7.90 -34.24 -23.89
N GLY A 200 8.39 -35.16 -24.75
CA GLY A 200 8.70 -34.86 -26.16
C GLY A 200 9.87 -33.89 -26.36
N LEU A 201 10.77 -33.79 -25.38
CA LEU A 201 11.89 -32.84 -25.39
C LEU A 201 13.11 -33.44 -26.13
N PRO A 202 13.89 -32.62 -26.87
CA PRO A 202 15.05 -33.09 -27.62
C PRO A 202 16.12 -33.70 -26.72
N ALA A 203 16.70 -34.83 -27.17
CA ALA A 203 17.67 -35.61 -26.39
C ALA A 203 19.02 -34.89 -26.24
N ASP A 204 19.51 -34.28 -27.31
CA ASP A 204 20.88 -33.74 -27.42
C ASP A 204 20.97 -32.21 -27.21
N ALA A 205 19.88 -31.58 -26.76
CA ALA A 205 19.80 -30.16 -26.47
C ALA A 205 20.21 -29.82 -25.02
N ASP A 206 20.68 -28.59 -24.82
CA ASP A 206 20.78 -27.98 -23.50
C ASP A 206 19.41 -27.40 -23.12
N LEU A 207 18.79 -27.92 -22.05
CA LEU A 207 17.41 -27.58 -21.69
C LEU A 207 17.34 -26.67 -20.46
N ILE A 208 16.81 -25.47 -20.64
CA ILE A 208 16.57 -24.49 -19.57
C ILE A 208 15.10 -24.59 -19.14
N GLY A 209 14.83 -25.02 -17.91
CA GLY A 209 13.47 -25.17 -17.37
C GLY A 209 12.92 -23.90 -16.71
N PHE A 210 11.66 -23.57 -16.98
CA PHE A 210 10.88 -22.58 -16.25
C PHE A 210 9.52 -23.17 -15.83
N THR A 211 9.16 -23.01 -14.55
CA THR A 211 7.81 -23.29 -14.04
C THR A 211 7.11 -22.01 -13.60
N GLY A 212 5.80 -21.88 -13.86
CA GLY A 212 4.95 -20.84 -13.26
C GLY A 212 4.00 -20.14 -14.22
N SER A 213 3.18 -19.22 -13.69
CA SER A 213 2.20 -18.49 -14.52
C SER A 213 2.86 -17.54 -15.51
N LEU A 214 2.28 -17.42 -16.71
CA LEU A 214 2.78 -16.51 -17.76
C LEU A 214 2.26 -15.09 -17.51
N ARG A 215 2.98 -14.33 -16.67
CA ARG A 215 2.66 -12.96 -16.21
C ARG A 215 3.89 -12.05 -16.34
N PRO A 216 3.73 -10.71 -16.49
CA PRO A 216 4.85 -9.81 -16.81
C PRO A 216 6.01 -9.87 -15.81
N TRP A 217 5.70 -9.93 -14.51
CA TRP A 217 6.69 -9.94 -13.44
C TRP A 217 7.55 -11.21 -13.37
N HIS A 218 7.29 -12.24 -14.18
CA HIS A 218 8.16 -13.41 -14.24
C HIS A 218 9.26 -13.30 -15.31
N GLY A 219 9.26 -12.27 -16.16
CA GLY A 219 10.36 -11.94 -17.06
C GLY A 219 10.70 -13.00 -18.12
N LEU A 220 9.70 -13.79 -18.55
CA LEU A 220 9.91 -14.75 -19.64
C LEU A 220 10.29 -14.08 -20.97
N ASP A 221 9.94 -12.81 -21.14
CA ASP A 221 10.41 -12.02 -22.26
C ASP A 221 11.91 -11.73 -22.23
N VAL A 222 12.46 -11.39 -21.05
CA VAL A 222 13.91 -11.28 -20.82
C VAL A 222 14.61 -12.60 -21.13
N ALA A 223 13.97 -13.73 -20.82
CA ALA A 223 14.49 -15.07 -21.15
C ALA A 223 14.46 -15.36 -22.66
N LEU A 224 13.44 -14.93 -23.40
CA LEU A 224 13.39 -15.07 -24.85
C LEU A 224 14.45 -14.21 -25.56
N GLU A 225 14.66 -12.97 -25.09
CA GLU A 225 15.72 -12.11 -25.61
C GLU A 225 17.12 -12.67 -25.31
N ALA A 226 17.33 -13.25 -24.12
CA ALA A 226 18.56 -13.95 -23.81
C ALA A 226 18.75 -15.19 -24.71
N LEU A 227 17.69 -15.96 -24.96
CA LEU A 227 17.71 -17.17 -25.80
C LEU A 227 18.17 -16.88 -27.23
N ALA A 228 17.75 -15.74 -27.80
CA ALA A 228 18.18 -15.29 -29.13
C ALA A 228 19.70 -15.03 -29.23
N GLY A 229 20.37 -14.73 -28.11
CA GLY A 229 21.82 -14.60 -28.01
C GLY A 229 22.57 -15.89 -27.66
N LEU A 230 21.88 -17.02 -27.48
CA LEU A 230 22.47 -18.32 -27.12
C LEU A 230 22.58 -19.27 -28.33
N PRO A 231 23.56 -20.20 -28.33
CA PRO A 231 23.71 -21.20 -29.40
C PRO A 231 22.42 -21.98 -29.69
N GLU A 232 22.21 -22.37 -30.95
CA GLU A 232 20.98 -23.03 -31.42
C GLU A 232 20.57 -24.26 -30.58
N ARG A 233 21.56 -25.04 -30.12
CA ARG A 233 21.36 -26.23 -29.26
C ARG A 233 20.73 -25.94 -27.88
N VAL A 234 20.59 -24.67 -27.50
CA VAL A 234 19.99 -24.26 -26.22
C VAL A 234 18.51 -23.97 -26.41
N HIS A 235 17.65 -24.69 -25.68
CA HIS A 235 16.19 -24.56 -25.73
C HIS A 235 15.61 -24.17 -24.37
N LEU A 236 14.45 -23.49 -24.40
CA LEU A 236 13.69 -23.08 -23.21
C LEU A 236 12.45 -23.97 -23.06
N VAL A 237 12.29 -24.61 -21.89
CA VAL A 237 11.15 -25.48 -21.56
C VAL A 237 10.24 -24.76 -20.57
N VAL A 238 9.00 -24.47 -20.96
CA VAL A 238 8.06 -23.65 -20.21
C VAL A 238 6.85 -24.46 -19.75
N ALA A 239 6.80 -24.80 -18.46
CA ALA A 239 5.60 -25.33 -17.80
C ALA A 239 4.82 -24.18 -17.15
N GLY A 240 3.77 -23.72 -17.82
CA GLY A 240 2.98 -22.59 -17.39
C GLY A 240 1.79 -22.27 -18.29
N THR A 241 0.79 -21.60 -17.72
CA THR A 241 -0.28 -20.93 -18.47
C THR A 241 -0.50 -19.52 -17.94
N GLY A 242 -1.08 -18.66 -18.77
CA GLY A 242 -1.35 -17.27 -18.43
C GLY A 242 -1.72 -16.45 -19.66
N GLU A 243 -2.15 -15.21 -19.42
CA GLU A 243 -2.60 -14.27 -20.46
C GLU A 243 -1.52 -13.99 -21.52
N LEU A 244 -0.23 -13.96 -21.12
CA LEU A 244 0.88 -13.68 -22.04
C LEU A 244 1.27 -14.84 -22.96
N ARG A 245 0.56 -15.98 -22.98
CA ARG A 245 0.98 -17.14 -23.79
C ARG A 245 1.12 -16.79 -25.27
N THR A 246 0.18 -16.03 -25.82
CA THR A 246 0.16 -15.63 -27.23
C THR A 246 1.25 -14.60 -27.53
N ASP A 247 1.35 -13.57 -26.70
CA ASP A 247 2.33 -12.48 -26.87
C ASP A 247 3.77 -13.00 -26.78
N LEU A 248 4.05 -13.92 -25.87
CA LEU A 248 5.34 -14.60 -25.77
C LEU A 248 5.62 -15.55 -26.94
N ALA A 249 4.58 -16.09 -27.60
CA ALA A 249 4.74 -16.86 -28.85
C ALA A 249 5.21 -15.94 -29.97
N GLY A 250 4.46 -14.86 -30.23
CA GLY A 250 4.79 -13.89 -31.27
C GLY A 250 6.14 -13.21 -31.04
N ARG A 251 6.55 -13.00 -29.77
CA ARG A 251 7.90 -12.50 -29.45
C ARG A 251 8.99 -13.54 -29.74
N ALA A 252 8.75 -14.83 -29.47
CA ALA A 252 9.68 -15.91 -29.83
C ALA A 252 9.81 -16.07 -31.36
N GLU A 253 8.72 -15.90 -32.11
CA GLU A 253 8.71 -15.87 -33.58
C GLU A 253 9.49 -14.66 -34.12
N ALA A 254 9.22 -13.45 -33.61
CA ALA A 254 9.91 -12.23 -34.01
C ALA A 254 11.41 -12.22 -33.67
N LEU A 255 11.81 -12.96 -32.63
CA LEU A 255 13.21 -13.18 -32.24
C LEU A 255 13.88 -14.36 -32.97
N GLY A 256 13.16 -15.12 -33.81
CA GLY A 256 13.71 -16.26 -34.55
C GLY A 256 14.08 -17.46 -33.66
N VAL A 257 13.38 -17.66 -32.53
CA VAL A 257 13.65 -18.74 -31.56
C VAL A 257 12.41 -19.60 -31.24
N ALA A 258 11.34 -19.51 -32.02
CA ALA A 258 10.06 -20.18 -31.72
C ALA A 258 10.17 -21.71 -31.66
N ASP A 259 10.99 -22.30 -32.54
CA ASP A 259 11.37 -23.72 -32.58
C ASP A 259 12.19 -24.16 -31.36
N ARG A 260 12.84 -23.20 -30.68
CA ARG A 260 13.64 -23.41 -29.47
C ARG A 260 12.86 -23.28 -28.17
N VAL A 261 11.54 -23.04 -28.20
CA VAL A 261 10.69 -22.88 -27.00
C VAL A 261 9.62 -23.97 -26.89
N HIS A 262 9.78 -24.85 -25.90
CA HIS A 262 8.89 -25.99 -25.64
C HIS A 262 7.81 -25.62 -24.62
N TRP A 263 6.59 -25.40 -25.10
CA TRP A 263 5.45 -24.97 -24.27
C TRP A 263 4.66 -26.17 -23.74
N LEU A 264 4.95 -26.61 -22.51
CA LEU A 264 4.29 -27.77 -21.87
C LEU A 264 2.88 -27.45 -21.32
N GLY A 265 2.48 -26.18 -21.31
CA GLY A 265 1.17 -25.76 -20.80
C GLY A 265 1.03 -25.96 -19.29
N HIS A 266 -0.16 -26.32 -18.80
CA HIS A 266 -0.36 -26.59 -17.39
C HIS A 266 0.17 -27.99 -17.04
N LEU A 267 1.21 -28.04 -16.21
CA LEU A 267 1.74 -29.28 -15.64
C LEU A 267 1.18 -29.48 -14.22
N ALA A 268 0.74 -30.70 -13.93
CA ALA A 268 0.38 -31.09 -12.57
C ALA A 268 1.63 -31.08 -11.66
N HIS A 269 1.44 -30.75 -10.38
CA HIS A 269 2.57 -30.46 -9.48
C HIS A 269 3.47 -31.67 -9.23
N ASP A 270 2.88 -32.86 -9.17
CA ASP A 270 3.55 -34.16 -9.07
C ASP A 270 4.49 -34.46 -10.27
N ARG A 271 4.24 -33.87 -11.43
CA ARG A 271 5.08 -34.00 -12.63
C ARG A 271 6.18 -32.95 -12.74
N VAL A 272 6.18 -31.90 -11.90
CA VAL A 272 7.20 -30.85 -11.89
C VAL A 272 8.61 -31.39 -11.60
N PRO A 273 8.84 -32.26 -10.58
CA PRO A 273 10.17 -32.86 -10.34
C PRO A 273 10.73 -33.61 -11.56
N GLN A 274 9.87 -34.32 -12.30
CA GLN A 274 10.27 -35.04 -13.52
C GLN A 274 10.67 -34.07 -14.65
N MET A 275 9.93 -32.97 -14.82
CA MET A 275 10.27 -31.94 -15.82
C MET A 275 11.61 -31.29 -15.48
N LEU A 276 11.85 -30.96 -14.21
CA LEU A 276 13.13 -30.38 -13.76
C LEU A 276 14.30 -31.35 -13.95
N ALA A 277 14.09 -32.66 -13.78
CA ALA A 277 15.10 -33.69 -14.06
C ALA A 277 15.43 -33.84 -15.56
N ALA A 278 14.51 -33.49 -16.47
CA ALA A 278 14.78 -33.43 -17.91
C ALA A 278 15.73 -32.25 -18.27
N CYS A 279 15.68 -31.17 -17.48
CA CYS A 279 16.42 -29.94 -17.71
C CYS A 279 17.88 -30.02 -17.26
N ASP A 280 18.73 -29.16 -17.83
CA ASP A 280 20.13 -28.96 -17.43
C ASP A 280 20.30 -27.79 -16.48
N LEU A 281 19.45 -26.75 -16.63
CA LEU A 281 19.36 -25.57 -15.76
C LEU A 281 17.89 -25.27 -15.44
N ALA A 282 17.63 -24.56 -14.35
CA ALA A 282 16.33 -23.95 -14.07
C ALA A 282 16.45 -22.43 -13.93
N LEU A 283 15.43 -21.72 -14.43
CA LEU A 283 15.46 -20.28 -14.64
C LEU A 283 14.36 -19.53 -13.87
N ALA A 284 14.75 -18.44 -13.21
CA ALA A 284 13.87 -17.49 -12.54
C ALA A 284 14.23 -16.04 -12.95
N PRO A 285 13.81 -15.59 -14.15
CA PRO A 285 14.38 -14.42 -14.84
C PRO A 285 13.61 -13.12 -14.53
N TYR A 286 13.30 -12.86 -13.26
CA TYR A 286 12.49 -11.71 -12.85
C TYR A 286 13.05 -10.37 -13.38
N PRO A 287 12.21 -9.43 -13.86
CA PRO A 287 12.64 -8.12 -14.31
C PRO A 287 13.01 -7.22 -13.12
N ARG A 288 13.46 -5.99 -13.37
CA ARG A 288 13.59 -4.99 -12.31
C ARG A 288 12.20 -4.63 -11.77
N LEU A 289 12.00 -4.81 -10.47
CA LEU A 289 10.77 -4.47 -9.75
C LEU A 289 11.10 -3.48 -8.63
N THR A 290 10.18 -2.56 -8.34
CA THR A 290 10.33 -1.54 -7.28
C THR A 290 10.13 -2.09 -5.87
N SER A 291 9.48 -3.25 -5.73
CA SER A 291 9.39 -4.05 -4.50
C SER A 291 9.40 -5.53 -4.86
N PHE A 292 9.87 -6.37 -3.94
CA PHE A 292 9.90 -7.83 -4.06
C PHE A 292 9.38 -8.50 -2.77
N GLY A 293 8.15 -8.16 -2.36
CA GLY A 293 7.42 -8.83 -1.28
C GLY A 293 6.90 -10.22 -1.67
N PHE A 294 7.75 -11.11 -2.19
CA PHE A 294 7.34 -12.44 -2.66
C PHE A 294 8.25 -13.54 -2.13
N SER A 295 7.66 -14.69 -1.79
CA SER A 295 8.38 -15.96 -1.62
C SER A 295 8.20 -16.85 -2.85
N PRO A 296 9.24 -17.06 -3.67
CA PRO A 296 9.12 -17.77 -4.94
C PRO A 296 9.16 -19.29 -4.72
N LEU A 297 7.98 -19.93 -4.59
CA LEU A 297 7.84 -21.39 -4.45
C LEU A 297 8.74 -22.19 -5.42
N LYS A 298 8.74 -21.78 -6.71
CA LYS A 298 9.55 -22.41 -7.76
C LYS A 298 11.04 -22.49 -7.43
N LEU A 299 11.58 -21.55 -6.65
CA LEU A 299 12.99 -21.53 -6.30
C LEU A 299 13.33 -22.70 -5.39
N TYR A 300 12.53 -22.91 -4.33
CA TYR A 300 12.69 -24.07 -3.45
C TYR A 300 12.47 -25.39 -4.18
N GLU A 301 11.53 -25.44 -5.14
CA GLU A 301 11.31 -26.59 -6.02
C GLU A 301 12.54 -26.91 -6.89
N TYR A 302 13.16 -25.89 -7.51
CA TYR A 302 14.38 -26.07 -8.31
C TYR A 302 15.56 -26.58 -7.46
N LEU A 303 15.78 -25.96 -6.29
CA LEU A 303 16.86 -26.36 -5.38
C LEU A 303 16.63 -27.77 -4.84
N ALA A 304 15.39 -28.12 -4.46
CA ALA A 304 15.03 -29.47 -4.03
C ALA A 304 15.17 -30.49 -5.17
N ALA A 305 14.84 -30.14 -6.41
CA ALA A 305 15.09 -31.00 -7.57
C ALA A 305 16.60 -31.24 -7.81
N GLY A 306 17.48 -30.36 -7.33
CA GLY A 306 18.93 -30.47 -7.51
C GLY A 306 19.38 -30.15 -8.94
N VAL A 307 18.64 -29.27 -9.62
CA VAL A 307 19.03 -28.67 -10.90
C VAL A 307 19.74 -27.34 -10.63
N PRO A 308 20.85 -27.00 -11.32
CA PRO A 308 21.51 -25.71 -11.14
C PRO A 308 20.59 -24.55 -11.54
N VAL A 309 20.60 -23.49 -10.73
CA VAL A 309 19.65 -22.37 -10.87
C VAL A 309 20.36 -21.11 -11.34
N VAL A 310 19.80 -20.46 -12.36
CA VAL A 310 20.12 -19.07 -12.75
C VAL A 310 18.90 -18.21 -12.42
N ALA A 311 19.09 -17.12 -11.67
CA ALA A 311 17.98 -16.28 -11.24
C ALA A 311 18.37 -14.81 -11.09
N SER A 312 17.38 -13.92 -11.16
CA SER A 312 17.59 -12.49 -10.99
C SER A 312 17.93 -12.10 -9.55
N ASP A 313 18.89 -11.20 -9.39
CA ASP A 313 19.39 -10.69 -8.12
C ASP A 313 18.43 -9.68 -7.48
N ILE A 314 17.33 -10.18 -6.91
CA ILE A 314 16.24 -9.35 -6.35
C ILE A 314 15.56 -9.99 -5.14
N GLY A 315 15.42 -9.22 -4.04
CA GLY A 315 14.74 -9.62 -2.80
C GLY A 315 15.13 -11.01 -2.30
N GLN A 316 14.12 -11.80 -1.88
CA GLN A 316 14.32 -13.13 -1.31
C GLN A 316 15.02 -14.12 -2.26
N ILE A 317 15.05 -13.91 -3.58
CA ILE A 317 15.84 -14.77 -4.49
C ILE A 317 17.33 -14.68 -4.15
N ARG A 318 17.82 -13.46 -3.84
CA ARG A 318 19.21 -13.23 -3.41
C ARG A 318 19.48 -13.98 -2.11
N GLU A 319 18.63 -13.79 -1.11
CA GLU A 319 18.76 -14.41 0.22
C GLU A 319 18.88 -15.93 0.11
N VAL A 320 17.93 -16.56 -0.59
CA VAL A 320 17.84 -18.03 -0.74
C VAL A 320 18.99 -18.62 -1.57
N LEU A 321 19.52 -17.90 -2.56
CA LEU A 321 20.65 -18.39 -3.35
C LEU A 321 22.02 -18.07 -2.74
N GLN A 322 22.11 -17.04 -1.88
CA GLN A 322 23.30 -16.78 -1.07
C GLN A 322 23.41 -17.77 0.10
N GLU A 323 22.29 -18.14 0.73
CA GLU A 323 22.23 -19.26 1.67
C GLU A 323 22.75 -20.53 0.99
N GLY A 324 23.88 -21.06 1.47
CA GLY A 324 24.53 -22.26 0.89
C GLY A 324 25.23 -22.07 -0.47
N ARG A 325 25.20 -20.86 -1.07
CA ARG A 325 25.73 -20.57 -2.43
C ARG A 325 25.13 -21.49 -3.50
N CYS A 326 23.81 -21.51 -3.57
CA CYS A 326 23.00 -22.54 -4.24
C CYS A 326 22.65 -22.26 -5.71
N GLY A 327 23.06 -21.13 -6.28
CA GLY A 327 22.79 -20.78 -7.69
C GLY A 327 23.61 -19.59 -8.18
N THR A 328 23.28 -19.12 -9.39
CA THR A 328 23.97 -18.02 -10.07
C THR A 328 23.02 -16.84 -10.23
N LEU A 329 23.41 -15.69 -9.66
CA LEU A 329 22.62 -14.47 -9.63
C LEU A 329 22.99 -13.56 -10.81
N VAL A 330 21.98 -13.01 -11.49
CA VAL A 330 22.13 -12.08 -12.62
C VAL A 330 21.40 -10.76 -12.39
N THR A 331 21.87 -9.69 -13.02
CA THR A 331 21.18 -8.39 -12.97
C THR A 331 19.72 -8.53 -13.44
N PRO A 332 18.70 -8.14 -12.64
CA PRO A 332 17.31 -8.25 -13.05
C PRO A 332 17.02 -7.44 -14.31
N GLY A 333 16.24 -8.01 -15.24
CA GLY A 333 15.87 -7.34 -16.50
C GLY A 333 17.02 -7.03 -17.45
N ASP A 334 18.11 -7.82 -17.43
CA ASP A 334 19.26 -7.69 -18.33
C ASP A 334 19.43 -8.99 -19.15
N PRO A 335 18.90 -9.05 -20.39
CA PRO A 335 19.02 -10.24 -21.25
C PRO A 335 20.46 -10.62 -21.56
N ALA A 336 21.36 -9.65 -21.66
CA ALA A 336 22.76 -9.90 -21.99
C ALA A 336 23.53 -10.49 -20.81
N ALA A 337 23.28 -10.02 -19.58
CA ALA A 337 23.80 -10.65 -18.37
C ALA A 337 23.25 -12.07 -18.19
N LEU A 338 21.95 -12.26 -18.47
CA LEU A 338 21.32 -13.58 -18.43
C LEU A 338 21.94 -14.54 -19.45
N ALA A 339 22.11 -14.13 -20.71
CA ALA A 339 22.75 -14.95 -21.74
C ALA A 339 24.20 -15.32 -21.38
N ARG A 340 25.00 -14.40 -20.84
CA ARG A 340 26.37 -14.70 -20.35
C ARG A 340 26.37 -15.75 -19.23
N ALA A 341 25.48 -15.62 -18.24
CA ALA A 341 25.39 -16.59 -17.15
C ALA A 341 24.94 -17.98 -17.64
N LEU A 342 23.90 -18.04 -18.49
CA LEU A 342 23.44 -19.29 -19.09
C LEU A 342 24.54 -19.96 -19.93
N THR A 343 25.30 -19.18 -20.72
CA THR A 343 26.44 -19.69 -21.50
C THR A 343 27.51 -20.29 -20.59
N SER A 344 27.84 -19.61 -19.47
CA SER A 344 28.83 -20.08 -18.50
C SER A 344 28.43 -21.40 -17.84
N GLU A 345 27.20 -21.50 -17.34
CA GLU A 345 26.71 -22.70 -16.66
C GLU A 345 26.52 -23.91 -17.61
N LEU A 346 26.26 -23.66 -18.91
CA LEU A 346 26.13 -24.72 -19.92
C LEU A 346 27.49 -25.16 -20.50
N SER A 347 28.49 -24.26 -20.51
CA SER A 347 29.83 -24.55 -21.05
C SER A 347 30.74 -25.24 -20.03
N ASP A 348 30.59 -24.93 -18.73
CA ASP A 348 31.21 -25.69 -17.64
C ASP A 348 30.13 -26.13 -16.61
N PRO A 349 29.44 -27.26 -16.86
CA PRO A 349 28.35 -27.70 -16.01
C PRO A 349 28.81 -28.35 -14.70
N GLY A 350 30.11 -28.62 -14.51
CA GLY A 350 30.64 -29.31 -13.33
C GLY A 350 30.37 -28.52 -12.03
N PRO A 351 30.92 -27.29 -11.90
CA PRO A 351 30.69 -26.45 -10.73
C PRO A 351 29.21 -26.15 -10.47
N GLY A 352 28.39 -26.04 -11.52
CA GLY A 352 26.93 -25.85 -11.41
C GLY A 352 26.23 -27.04 -10.78
N ARG A 353 26.51 -28.26 -11.27
CA ARG A 353 25.97 -29.52 -10.72
C ARG A 353 26.39 -29.75 -9.28
N ASP A 354 27.62 -29.43 -8.93
CA ASP A 354 28.12 -29.52 -7.55
C ASP A 354 27.40 -28.56 -6.59
N ARG A 355 27.12 -27.32 -7.02
CA ARG A 355 26.30 -26.38 -6.25
C ARG A 355 24.87 -26.91 -6.09
N ALA A 356 24.27 -27.43 -7.16
CA ALA A 356 22.91 -27.97 -7.15
C ALA A 356 22.76 -29.21 -6.25
N ALA A 357 23.75 -30.10 -6.21
CA ALA A 357 23.76 -31.28 -5.33
C ALA A 357 23.80 -30.88 -3.84
N ARG A 358 24.63 -29.89 -3.47
CA ARG A 358 24.67 -29.33 -2.11
C ARG A 358 23.38 -28.58 -1.77
N ALA A 359 22.85 -27.81 -2.71
CA ALA A 359 21.59 -27.09 -2.57
C ALA A 359 20.44 -28.06 -2.25
N ARG A 360 20.29 -29.15 -3.02
CA ARG A 360 19.28 -30.19 -2.76
C ARG A 360 19.35 -30.75 -1.35
N ALA A 361 20.54 -31.11 -0.87
CA ALA A 361 20.71 -31.63 0.49
C ALA A 361 20.33 -30.59 1.56
N HIS A 362 20.66 -29.32 1.33
CA HIS A 362 20.28 -28.22 2.23
C HIS A 362 18.76 -27.96 2.20
N THR A 363 18.16 -27.82 1.02
CA THR A 363 16.73 -27.53 0.85
C THR A 363 15.86 -28.65 1.42
N LEU A 364 16.17 -29.91 1.13
CA LEU A 364 15.41 -31.06 1.64
C LEU A 364 15.51 -31.23 3.17
N SER A 365 16.57 -30.71 3.82
CA SER A 365 16.75 -30.81 5.28
C SER A 365 16.22 -29.60 6.07
N ARG A 366 16.07 -28.42 5.46
CA ARG A 366 15.69 -27.18 6.17
C ARG A 366 14.46 -26.45 5.65
N HIS A 367 14.01 -26.74 4.43
CA HIS A 367 12.97 -25.94 3.75
C HIS A 367 11.69 -26.76 3.47
N GLY A 368 11.49 -27.89 4.14
CA GLY A 368 10.25 -28.68 4.02
C GLY A 368 9.05 -28.04 4.70
N TRP A 369 7.85 -28.21 4.12
CA TRP A 369 6.61 -27.63 4.66
C TRP A 369 6.30 -28.02 6.10
N THR A 370 6.59 -29.25 6.53
CA THR A 370 6.44 -29.71 7.93
C THR A 370 7.24 -28.86 8.92
N GLY A 371 8.45 -28.42 8.52
CA GLY A 371 9.27 -27.50 9.33
C GLY A 371 8.66 -26.09 9.40
N ARG A 372 8.07 -25.60 8.30
CA ARG A 372 7.36 -24.31 8.26
C ARG A 372 6.11 -24.33 9.16
N ALA A 373 5.31 -25.39 9.06
CA ALA A 373 4.15 -25.60 9.91
C ALA A 373 4.54 -25.68 11.40
N ALA A 374 5.63 -26.38 11.75
CA ALA A 374 6.11 -26.48 13.13
C ALA A 374 6.54 -25.12 13.71
N GLN A 375 7.20 -24.28 12.91
CA GLN A 375 7.53 -22.90 13.28
C GLN A 375 6.27 -22.08 13.59
N ILE A 376 5.24 -22.18 12.74
CA ILE A 376 3.96 -21.47 12.91
C ILE A 376 3.22 -21.97 14.16
N VAL A 377 3.07 -23.29 14.35
CA VAL A 377 2.41 -23.87 15.53
C VAL A 377 3.13 -23.48 16.81
N SER A 378 4.47 -23.55 16.84
CA SER A 378 5.26 -23.17 18.01
C SER A 378 5.12 -21.70 18.36
N ALA A 379 5.04 -20.80 17.37
CA ALA A 379 4.84 -19.38 17.60
C ALA A 379 3.42 -19.05 18.07
N ALA A 380 2.41 -19.74 17.53
CA ALA A 380 1.01 -19.58 17.93
C ALA A 380 0.67 -20.25 19.29
N SER A 381 1.48 -21.21 19.74
CA SER A 381 1.29 -21.95 21.00
C SER A 381 2.21 -21.50 22.14
N GLY A 382 3.12 -20.56 21.89
CA GLY A 382 3.96 -19.96 22.94
C GLY A 382 3.15 -19.07 23.89
N PRO A 383 3.76 -18.54 24.97
CA PRO A 383 3.10 -17.62 25.90
C PRO A 383 2.92 -16.19 25.32
N ALA A 384 2.38 -16.10 24.10
CA ALA A 384 1.61 -14.94 23.67
C ALA A 384 0.23 -15.08 24.35
N GLY A 385 -0.05 -14.20 25.31
CA GLY A 385 -1.06 -14.46 26.33
C GLY A 385 -2.45 -14.78 25.77
N VAL A 386 -3.06 -15.82 26.35
CA VAL A 386 -4.50 -16.08 26.27
C VAL A 386 -5.24 -14.79 26.63
N ARG A 387 -5.76 -14.08 25.63
CA ARG A 387 -6.71 -12.99 25.84
C ARG A 387 -8.10 -13.57 25.97
N THR A 388 -8.40 -14.07 27.16
CA THR A 388 -9.78 -14.11 27.62
C THR A 388 -10.39 -12.72 27.50
N SER A 389 -11.58 -12.67 26.93
CA SER A 389 -12.64 -11.68 27.12
C SER A 389 -12.30 -10.42 27.94
N THR A 390 -12.47 -9.26 27.31
CA THR A 390 -12.99 -8.02 27.94
C THR A 390 -12.49 -7.70 29.36
N ASP A 391 -11.28 -7.16 29.49
CA ASP A 391 -11.03 -5.87 30.15
C ASP A 391 -9.53 -5.50 30.14
N HIS A 392 -9.23 -4.27 30.59
CA HIS A 392 -7.89 -3.65 30.66
C HIS A 392 -7.29 -3.18 29.31
N LEU A 393 -7.78 -2.01 28.86
CA LEU A 393 -6.92 -1.06 28.16
C LEU A 393 -5.74 -0.66 29.07
N PRO A 394 -4.51 -0.47 28.53
CA PRO A 394 -3.40 0.04 29.32
C PRO A 394 -3.72 1.45 29.85
N SER A 395 -3.38 1.70 31.11
CA SER A 395 -3.63 2.96 31.81
C SER A 395 -2.66 4.09 31.43
N SER A 396 -1.91 3.95 30.34
CA SER A 396 -0.94 4.94 29.89
C SER A 396 -0.75 4.92 28.37
N MET A 397 -0.49 6.12 27.84
CA MET A 397 -0.10 6.35 26.45
C MET A 397 1.25 5.73 26.14
N ALA A 398 1.24 4.60 25.45
CA ALA A 398 2.43 3.98 24.89
C ALA A 398 2.68 4.46 23.46
N TRP A 399 3.79 5.17 23.25
CA TRP A 399 4.32 5.49 21.93
C TRP A 399 5.27 4.38 21.47
N PRO A 400 5.23 3.95 20.20
CA PRO A 400 6.27 3.10 19.61
C PRO A 400 7.67 3.68 19.83
N SER A 401 8.70 2.84 20.03
CA SER A 401 10.07 3.31 20.35
C SER A 401 10.72 4.11 19.23
N ASP A 402 10.24 3.94 17.99
CA ASP A 402 10.62 4.68 16.78
C ASP A 402 9.73 5.91 16.51
N HIS A 403 8.64 6.10 17.27
CA HIS A 403 7.67 7.17 17.07
C HIS A 403 8.35 8.56 17.06
N PRO A 404 7.99 9.47 16.13
CA PRO A 404 8.67 10.76 15.97
C PRO A 404 8.83 11.59 17.25
N MET A 405 7.85 11.52 18.16
CA MET A 405 7.91 12.23 19.44
C MET A 405 9.05 11.74 20.36
N LEU A 406 9.48 10.48 20.22
CA LEU A 406 10.60 9.90 20.98
C LEU A 406 11.93 10.00 20.19
N THR A 407 11.89 9.82 18.87
CA THR A 407 13.09 9.80 18.03
C THR A 407 13.63 11.19 17.72
N ASP A 408 12.78 12.18 17.48
CA ASP A 408 13.20 13.58 17.24
C ASP A 408 13.72 14.23 18.53
N GLU A 409 14.99 14.63 18.52
CA GLU A 409 15.68 15.23 19.67
C GLU A 409 15.00 16.52 20.18
N ALA A 410 14.40 17.31 19.29
CA ALA A 410 13.71 18.54 19.67
C ALA A 410 12.32 18.30 20.26
N LEU A 411 11.73 17.11 20.07
CA LEU A 411 10.40 16.76 20.60
C LEU A 411 10.46 15.80 21.80
N ARG A 412 11.54 15.00 21.91
CA ARG A 412 11.79 14.03 22.99
C ARG A 412 11.55 14.57 24.41
N PRO A 413 11.94 15.81 24.78
CA PRO A 413 11.71 16.34 26.14
C PRO A 413 10.23 16.41 26.55
N PHE A 414 9.31 16.59 25.59
CA PHE A 414 7.88 16.73 25.86
C PHE A 414 7.16 15.38 26.03
N SER A 415 7.84 14.25 25.80
CA SER A 415 7.27 12.90 25.85
C SER A 415 6.64 12.54 27.20
N ALA A 416 7.26 12.96 28.31
CA ALA A 416 6.73 12.77 29.65
C ALA A 416 5.43 13.59 29.86
N THR A 417 5.42 14.87 29.47
CA THR A 417 4.25 15.75 29.58
C THR A 417 3.10 15.28 28.68
N ALA A 418 3.39 14.78 27.47
CA ALA A 418 2.40 14.18 26.57
C ALA A 418 1.74 12.95 27.22
N SER A 419 2.57 12.06 27.76
CA SER A 419 2.11 10.83 28.43
C SER A 419 1.31 11.12 29.70
N ALA A 420 1.62 12.20 30.42
CA ALA A 420 0.89 12.64 31.60
C ALA A 420 -0.48 13.26 31.25
N LEU A 421 -0.54 14.17 30.28
CA LEU A 421 -1.81 14.76 29.79
C LEU A 421 -2.74 13.72 29.18
N CYS A 422 -2.17 12.65 28.63
CA CYS A 422 -2.90 11.57 27.97
C CYS A 422 -2.80 10.26 28.77
N ALA A 423 -2.77 10.34 30.10
CA ALA A 423 -2.88 9.16 30.95
C ALA A 423 -4.15 8.35 30.58
N GLY A 424 -4.03 7.02 30.51
CA GLY A 424 -5.11 6.15 30.00
C GLY A 424 -5.36 6.19 28.49
N ALA A 425 -4.58 6.94 27.71
CA ALA A 425 -4.72 6.96 26.26
C ALA A 425 -4.04 5.76 25.57
N ARG A 426 -4.45 5.45 24.34
CA ARG A 426 -3.78 4.47 23.46
C ARG A 426 -3.49 5.09 22.10
N PHE A 427 -2.25 4.97 21.61
CA PHE A 427 -1.88 5.37 20.25
C PHE A 427 -2.74 4.67 19.19
N VAL A 428 -3.19 5.43 18.18
CA VAL A 428 -3.90 4.90 17.00
C VAL A 428 -3.05 5.06 15.75
N ARG A 429 -2.69 6.29 15.39
CA ARG A 429 -1.84 6.58 14.22
C ARG A 429 -1.17 7.95 14.29
N LEU A 430 -0.02 8.05 13.64
CA LEU A 430 0.60 9.32 13.29
C LEU A 430 -0.24 10.01 12.19
N LEU A 431 -0.56 11.30 12.38
CA LEU A 431 -1.27 12.12 11.38
C LEU A 431 -0.31 13.03 10.60
N ARG A 432 0.65 13.67 11.30
CA ARG A 432 1.64 14.57 10.70
C ARG A 432 2.92 14.57 11.51
N HIS A 433 4.06 14.59 10.84
CA HIS A 433 5.36 14.84 11.47
C HIS A 433 6.11 15.93 10.69
N LEU A 434 6.55 16.95 11.41
CA LEU A 434 7.43 18.01 10.90
C LEU A 434 8.69 18.01 11.79
N PRO A 435 9.81 17.42 11.32
CA PRO A 435 11.05 17.32 12.09
C PRO A 435 11.51 18.66 12.66
N GLY A 436 11.95 18.64 13.92
CA GLY A 436 12.37 19.81 14.69
C GLY A 436 11.26 20.82 14.98
N ARG A 437 9.98 20.49 14.73
CA ARG A 437 8.86 21.47 14.80
C ARG A 437 7.62 20.96 15.50
N ARG A 438 7.00 19.87 15.01
CA ARG A 438 5.85 19.26 15.68
C ARG A 438 5.56 17.83 15.23
N VAL A 439 4.83 17.11 16.06
CA VAL A 439 4.16 15.85 15.72
C VAL A 439 2.68 15.94 16.10
N THR A 440 1.81 15.48 15.19
CA THR A 440 0.34 15.45 15.34
C THR A 440 -0.12 14.01 15.14
N THR A 441 -0.96 13.50 16.04
CA THR A 441 -1.23 12.07 16.15
C THR A 441 -2.60 11.81 16.77
N LEU A 442 -3.26 10.75 16.32
CA LEU A 442 -4.56 10.30 16.80
C LEU A 442 -4.38 9.27 17.92
N VAL A 443 -5.08 9.45 19.03
CA VAL A 443 -5.15 8.49 20.15
C VAL A 443 -6.61 8.25 20.57
N VAL A 444 -6.84 7.14 21.26
CA VAL A 444 -8.09 6.88 22.00
C VAL A 444 -7.88 7.24 23.45
N MET A 445 -8.77 8.04 24.04
CA MET A 445 -8.85 8.34 25.48
C MET A 445 -10.23 7.95 26.00
N GLY A 446 -10.31 6.85 26.74
CA GLY A 446 -11.58 6.24 27.12
C GLY A 446 -12.36 5.79 25.87
N ASP A 447 -13.54 6.37 25.67
CA ASP A 447 -14.42 6.16 24.51
C ASP A 447 -14.18 7.16 23.35
N LYS A 448 -13.31 8.17 23.54
CA LYS A 448 -13.15 9.30 22.60
C LYS A 448 -11.88 9.21 21.78
N LEU A 449 -11.98 9.57 20.51
CA LEU A 449 -10.85 9.87 19.65
C LEU A 449 -10.37 11.31 19.89
N VAL A 450 -9.08 11.45 20.18
CA VAL A 450 -8.42 12.72 20.52
C VAL A 450 -7.19 12.88 19.64
N VAL A 451 -7.01 14.06 19.06
CA VAL A 451 -5.78 14.44 18.37
C VAL A 451 -4.85 15.10 19.37
N VAL A 452 -3.61 14.65 19.42
CA VAL A 452 -2.54 15.19 20.26
C VAL A 452 -1.52 15.86 19.35
N GLU A 453 -1.26 17.14 19.60
CA GLU A 453 -0.20 17.90 18.96
C GLU A 453 0.91 18.19 19.97
N VAL A 454 2.15 17.91 19.60
CA VAL A 454 3.35 18.22 20.41
C VAL A 454 4.27 19.10 19.58
N PHE A 455 4.54 20.32 20.05
CA PHE A 455 5.31 21.36 19.39
C PHE A 455 6.67 21.57 20.05
N ALA A 456 7.72 21.73 19.23
CA ALA A 456 9.07 22.08 19.66
C ALA A 456 9.22 23.51 20.23
N SER A 457 8.13 24.29 20.28
CA SER A 457 8.12 25.68 20.76
C SER A 457 6.77 26.02 21.40
N PRO A 458 6.70 26.94 22.39
CA PRO A 458 5.45 27.35 23.01
C PRO A 458 4.45 27.94 21.99
N ARG A 459 3.43 27.16 21.62
CA ARG A 459 2.38 27.49 20.65
C ARG A 459 1.00 27.00 21.04
N ALA A 460 0.91 25.82 21.65
CA ALA A 460 -0.34 25.14 22.01
C ALA A 460 -1.28 26.07 22.79
N ARG A 461 -0.82 26.74 23.86
CA ARG A 461 -1.65 27.69 24.65
C ARG A 461 -2.28 28.81 23.81
N GLY A 462 -1.55 29.33 22.82
CA GLY A 462 -2.05 30.36 21.92
C GLY A 462 -3.11 29.83 20.96
N ASN A 463 -2.91 28.62 20.43
CA ASN A 463 -3.86 27.96 19.54
C ASN A 463 -5.10 27.48 20.31
N ALA A 464 -4.94 26.91 21.51
CA ALA A 464 -6.01 26.49 22.42
C ALA A 464 -6.96 27.64 22.75
N ARG A 465 -6.44 28.81 23.10
CA ARG A 465 -7.28 30.01 23.33
C ARG A 465 -8.07 30.39 22.08
N ARG A 466 -7.41 30.44 20.91
CA ARG A 466 -8.04 30.88 19.66
C ARG A 466 -9.07 29.88 19.14
N LEU A 467 -8.78 28.58 19.19
CA LEU A 467 -9.76 27.52 18.92
C LEU A 467 -10.93 27.57 19.90
N GLY A 468 -10.70 27.84 21.19
CA GLY A 468 -11.77 28.06 22.16
C GLY A 468 -12.73 29.20 21.77
N LEU A 469 -12.20 30.33 21.28
CA LEU A 469 -13.01 31.44 20.78
C LEU A 469 -13.86 31.01 19.57
N ILE A 470 -13.28 30.30 18.59
CA ILE A 470 -14.00 29.84 17.40
C ILE A 470 -15.05 28.78 17.76
N ALA A 471 -14.70 27.83 18.64
CA ALA A 471 -15.57 26.77 19.15
C ALA A 471 -16.79 27.33 19.90
N SER A 472 -16.65 28.48 20.56
CA SER A 472 -17.76 29.19 21.23
C SER A 472 -18.65 30.00 20.27
N GLY A 473 -18.23 30.19 19.02
CA GLY A 473 -18.93 30.99 18.02
C GLY A 473 -19.75 30.17 17.00
N PRO A 474 -20.37 30.83 16.00
CA PRO A 474 -21.21 30.17 14.99
C PRO A 474 -20.51 29.09 14.14
N ALA A 475 -19.18 29.10 14.08
CA ALA A 475 -18.37 28.09 13.39
C ALA A 475 -17.95 26.90 14.28
N GLY A 476 -18.39 26.83 15.54
CA GLY A 476 -17.89 25.82 16.47
C GLY A 476 -18.09 24.36 16.05
N ARG A 477 -19.13 24.08 15.24
CA ARG A 477 -19.41 22.72 14.72
C ARG A 477 -18.43 22.20 13.66
N ILE A 478 -17.60 23.06 13.08
CA ILE A 478 -16.68 22.69 11.98
C ILE A 478 -15.22 22.74 12.40
N VAL A 479 -14.90 23.24 13.59
CA VAL A 479 -13.52 23.33 14.12
C VAL A 479 -13.31 22.37 15.28
N PRO A 480 -12.08 21.88 15.51
CA PRO A 480 -11.81 21.03 16.66
C PRO A 480 -11.91 21.85 17.95
N THR A 481 -12.52 21.27 18.98
CA THR A 481 -12.57 21.88 20.32
C THR A 481 -11.30 21.50 21.10
N SER A 482 -10.72 22.48 21.79
CA SER A 482 -9.58 22.27 22.68
C SER A 482 -10.01 21.50 23.94
N VAL A 483 -9.52 20.27 24.10
CA VAL A 483 -9.82 19.40 25.26
C VAL A 483 -8.90 19.71 26.43
N ALA A 484 -7.60 19.83 26.17
CA ALA A 484 -6.58 20.19 27.15
C ALA A 484 -5.37 20.84 26.48
N CYS A 485 -4.57 21.55 27.26
CA CYS A 485 -3.27 22.12 26.85
C CYS A 485 -2.32 22.04 28.04
N ASP A 486 -1.02 21.82 27.79
CA ASP A 486 -0.02 21.90 28.85
C ASP A 486 0.17 23.35 29.37
N PRO A 487 0.63 23.52 30.63
CA PRO A 487 0.91 24.85 31.19
C PRO A 487 2.03 25.60 30.46
N ASP A 488 2.97 24.90 29.84
CA ASP A 488 4.12 25.49 29.15
C ASP A 488 3.80 25.86 27.69
N GLY A 489 2.80 25.24 27.09
CA GLY A 489 2.30 25.52 25.74
C GLY A 489 2.98 24.73 24.63
N HIS A 490 3.56 23.58 24.93
CA HIS A 490 4.11 22.65 23.95
C HIS A 490 3.10 21.59 23.47
N ILE A 491 2.01 21.34 24.18
CA ILE A 491 1.12 20.19 23.91
C ILE A 491 -0.34 20.61 23.88
N HIS A 492 -1.05 20.19 22.83
CA HIS A 492 -2.47 20.48 22.62
C HIS A 492 -3.26 19.19 22.39
N LEU A 493 -4.36 18.99 23.12
CA LEU A 493 -5.35 17.95 22.87
C LEU A 493 -6.59 18.56 22.21
N LEU A 494 -7.01 17.98 21.10
CA LEU A 494 -8.11 18.41 20.24
C LEU A 494 -9.14 17.28 20.06
N THR A 495 -10.42 17.62 19.96
CA THR A 495 -11.46 16.63 19.59
C THR A 495 -11.27 16.15 18.15
N TYR A 496 -11.25 14.83 17.93
CA TYR A 496 -11.36 14.28 16.58
C TYR A 496 -12.82 14.27 16.10
N HIS A 497 -13.03 14.30 14.78
CA HIS A 497 -14.35 14.14 14.16
C HIS A 497 -14.37 12.88 13.29
N GLU A 498 -15.43 12.08 13.39
CA GLU A 498 -15.58 10.88 12.57
C GLU A 498 -15.87 11.24 11.10
N GLY A 499 -15.22 10.52 10.18
CA GLY A 499 -15.38 10.66 8.74
C GLY A 499 -14.11 10.24 7.98
N VAL A 500 -14.03 10.63 6.72
CA VAL A 500 -12.91 10.32 5.81
C VAL A 500 -12.12 11.60 5.52
N GLU A 501 -10.80 11.56 5.67
CA GLU A 501 -9.92 12.70 5.32
C GLU A 501 -10.09 13.08 3.84
N LEU A 502 -10.13 14.38 3.53
CA LEU A 502 -10.51 14.87 2.20
C LEU A 502 -9.54 14.39 1.11
N ASP A 503 -8.25 14.24 1.40
CA ASP A 503 -7.26 13.67 0.47
C ASP A 503 -7.33 12.15 0.31
N HIS A 504 -8.10 11.44 1.14
CA HIS A 504 -8.42 10.03 0.94
C HIS A 504 -9.64 9.81 0.02
N LEU A 505 -10.35 10.87 -0.36
CA LEU A 505 -11.40 10.81 -1.38
C LEU A 505 -10.78 10.88 -2.79
N SER A 506 -11.50 10.36 -3.79
CA SER A 506 -11.08 10.40 -5.20
C SER A 506 -12.29 10.61 -6.12
N GLY A 507 -12.08 11.11 -7.34
CA GLY A 507 -13.14 11.30 -8.33
C GLY A 507 -14.25 12.26 -7.84
N THR A 508 -15.51 11.96 -8.15
CA THR A 508 -16.66 12.79 -7.76
C THR A 508 -16.78 13.01 -6.24
N PRO A 509 -16.56 12.02 -5.36
CA PRO A 509 -16.46 12.26 -3.91
C PRO A 509 -15.42 13.32 -3.50
N PHE A 510 -14.24 13.35 -4.14
CA PHE A 510 -13.22 14.36 -3.85
C PHE A 510 -13.68 15.77 -4.26
N VAL A 511 -14.28 15.90 -5.45
CA VAL A 511 -14.84 17.17 -5.94
C VAL A 511 -15.96 17.68 -5.03
N ALA A 512 -16.86 16.78 -4.59
CA ALA A 512 -17.94 17.11 -3.66
C ALA A 512 -17.41 17.50 -2.27
N GLY A 513 -16.41 16.77 -1.75
CA GLY A 513 -15.73 17.10 -0.50
C GLY A 513 -15.00 18.45 -0.56
N CYS A 514 -14.38 18.78 -1.70
CA CYS A 514 -13.78 20.09 -1.95
C CYS A 514 -14.84 21.20 -1.98
N HIS A 515 -15.97 21.01 -2.67
CA HIS A 515 -17.10 21.95 -2.60
C HIS A 515 -17.61 22.15 -1.17
N GLN A 516 -17.72 21.07 -0.39
CA GLN A 516 -18.10 21.21 1.01
C GLN A 516 -17.04 21.96 1.82
N ALA A 517 -15.75 21.66 1.65
CA ALA A 517 -14.67 22.39 2.31
C ALA A 517 -14.73 23.90 2.02
N GLY A 518 -15.03 24.30 0.78
CA GLY A 518 -15.28 25.70 0.43
C GLY A 518 -16.51 26.29 1.16
N THR A 519 -17.60 25.52 1.24
CA THR A 519 -18.80 25.89 1.99
C THR A 519 -18.56 26.09 3.48
N GLU A 520 -17.73 25.25 4.09
CA GLU A 520 -17.43 25.28 5.53
C GLU A 520 -16.37 26.33 5.87
N LEU A 521 -15.36 26.52 5.01
CA LEU A 521 -14.43 27.65 5.11
C LEU A 521 -15.16 29.00 5.03
N ARG A 522 -16.18 29.13 4.18
CA ARG A 522 -17.06 30.32 4.17
C ARG A 522 -17.73 30.52 5.53
N ARG A 523 -18.28 29.46 6.14
CA ARG A 523 -18.89 29.56 7.49
C ARG A 523 -17.88 29.93 8.58
N LEU A 524 -16.63 29.51 8.47
CA LEU A 524 -15.54 29.95 9.35
C LEU A 524 -15.26 31.44 9.17
N HIS A 525 -15.13 31.91 7.93
CA HIS A 525 -14.83 33.31 7.62
C HIS A 525 -15.96 34.25 8.07
N ASP A 526 -17.22 33.84 7.87
CA ASP A 526 -18.40 34.63 8.18
C ASP A 526 -18.88 34.48 9.64
N CYS A 527 -18.14 33.78 10.51
CA CYS A 527 -18.55 33.55 11.90
C CYS A 527 -18.42 34.76 12.84
N GLY A 528 -17.75 35.83 12.40
CA GLY A 528 -17.56 37.07 13.15
C GLY A 528 -16.53 37.01 14.30
N VAL A 529 -15.97 35.84 14.61
CA VAL A 529 -14.98 35.66 15.68
C VAL A 529 -13.69 36.43 15.36
N GLN A 530 -13.24 37.25 16.31
CA GLN A 530 -12.00 38.03 16.21
C GLN A 530 -10.87 37.32 16.97
N LEU A 531 -9.71 37.19 16.33
CA LEU A 531 -8.51 36.57 16.89
C LEU A 531 -7.41 37.61 17.15
N ASP A 532 -6.60 37.37 18.19
CA ASP A 532 -5.56 38.30 18.65
C ASP A 532 -4.28 38.31 17.78
N ARG A 533 -4.19 37.41 16.80
CA ARG A 533 -3.06 37.28 15.87
C ARG A 533 -3.51 37.71 14.48
N ARG A 534 -2.70 38.51 13.78
CA ARG A 534 -2.90 38.84 12.36
C ARG A 534 -1.85 38.16 11.47
N TRP A 535 -2.27 37.72 10.29
CA TRP A 535 -1.44 37.16 9.25
C TRP A 535 -1.81 37.74 7.88
N GLY A 536 -1.07 38.74 7.42
CA GLY A 536 -1.24 39.38 6.12
C GLY A 536 0.06 39.43 5.33
N TRP A 537 0.17 40.43 4.45
CA TRP A 537 1.24 40.55 3.46
C TRP A 537 2.65 40.46 4.07
N GLU A 538 2.92 41.23 5.11
CA GLU A 538 4.24 41.30 5.75
C GLU A 538 4.67 39.96 6.35
N GLN A 539 3.73 39.24 7.00
CA GLN A 539 4.02 37.94 7.60
C GLN A 539 4.27 36.87 6.53
N GLU A 540 3.56 36.94 5.41
CA GLU A 540 3.71 36.05 4.25
C GLU A 540 5.04 36.31 3.53
N VAL A 541 5.38 37.56 3.25
CA VAL A 541 6.69 37.97 2.69
C VAL A 541 7.83 37.50 3.59
N ALA A 542 7.76 37.77 4.89
CA ALA A 542 8.78 37.31 5.83
C ALA A 542 8.90 35.77 5.87
N GLN A 543 7.85 35.00 5.53
CA GLN A 543 7.97 33.56 5.35
C GLN A 543 8.65 33.17 4.04
N LEU A 544 8.29 33.82 2.92
CA LEU A 544 8.93 33.60 1.62
C LEU A 544 10.44 33.84 1.71
N GLU A 545 10.85 34.98 2.30
CA GLU A 545 12.27 35.35 2.43
C GLU A 545 13.05 34.36 3.30
N ARG A 546 12.50 33.94 4.45
CA ARG A 546 13.13 32.93 5.33
C ARG A 546 13.32 31.55 4.68
N HIS A 547 12.55 31.24 3.65
CA HIS A 547 12.62 29.97 2.92
C HIS A 547 13.13 30.14 1.48
N ALA A 548 13.55 31.35 1.08
CA ALA A 548 13.97 31.63 -0.28
C ALA A 548 15.24 30.86 -0.64
N LEU A 549 15.25 30.31 -1.85
CA LEU A 549 16.38 29.57 -2.41
C LEU A 549 16.94 30.35 -3.60
N PRO A 550 18.18 30.10 -4.04
CA PRO A 550 18.74 30.74 -5.23
C PRO A 550 17.85 30.59 -6.48
N SER A 551 17.10 29.49 -6.60
CA SER A 551 16.13 29.23 -7.67
C SER A 551 14.83 30.04 -7.57
N THR A 552 14.40 30.44 -6.36
CA THR A 552 13.13 31.16 -6.14
C THR A 552 13.28 32.64 -5.83
N ILE A 553 14.48 33.12 -5.45
CA ILE A 553 14.68 34.50 -5.00
C ILE A 553 14.25 35.56 -6.04
N GLY A 554 14.40 35.27 -7.33
CA GLY A 554 13.92 36.15 -8.41
C GLY A 554 12.39 36.28 -8.43
N ALA A 555 11.69 35.16 -8.32
CA ALA A 555 10.22 35.12 -8.28
C ALA A 555 9.67 35.67 -6.96
N VAL A 556 10.35 35.43 -5.83
CA VAL A 556 10.01 36.04 -4.53
C VAL A 556 10.13 37.57 -4.61
N ARG A 557 11.23 38.11 -5.16
CA ARG A 557 11.38 39.56 -5.39
C ARG A 557 10.33 40.13 -6.35
N GLU A 558 9.88 39.36 -7.34
CA GLU A 558 8.82 39.77 -8.26
C GLU A 558 7.44 39.82 -7.58
N ALA A 559 7.13 38.82 -6.75
CA ALA A 559 5.89 38.78 -5.97
C ALA A 559 5.84 39.92 -4.94
N ILE A 560 6.93 40.16 -4.21
CA ILE A 560 7.02 41.23 -3.19
C ILE A 560 6.75 42.62 -3.78
N ARG A 561 7.09 42.87 -5.05
CA ARG A 561 6.77 44.14 -5.73
C ARG A 561 5.27 44.40 -5.92
N HIS A 562 4.43 43.37 -5.85
CA HIS A 562 3.01 43.44 -6.20
C HIS A 562 2.10 43.08 -5.00
N ARG A 563 2.11 43.93 -3.97
CA ARG A 563 1.19 43.83 -2.83
C ARG A 563 -0.28 43.73 -3.33
N PRO A 564 -1.05 42.71 -2.93
CA PRO A 564 -2.50 42.65 -3.10
C PRO A 564 -3.19 43.71 -2.24
N ASP A 565 -4.38 44.16 -2.63
CA ASP A 565 -5.16 45.11 -1.83
C ASP A 565 -5.80 44.34 -0.65
N ALA A 566 -5.27 44.56 0.56
CA ALA A 566 -5.35 43.57 1.66
C ALA A 566 -6.05 44.06 2.94
N ASP A 567 -6.54 45.30 3.00
CA ASP A 567 -6.88 45.96 4.28
C ASP A 567 -8.38 46.00 4.63
N ALA A 568 -9.27 45.41 3.82
CA ALA A 568 -10.73 45.56 3.96
C ALA A 568 -11.50 44.37 4.61
N ASP A 569 -11.02 43.13 4.49
CA ASP A 569 -11.80 41.94 4.89
C ASP A 569 -10.92 40.88 5.58
N TRP A 570 -10.61 41.17 6.85
CA TRP A 570 -9.88 40.29 7.75
C TRP A 570 -10.84 39.32 8.43
N VAL A 571 -10.68 38.03 8.14
CA VAL A 571 -11.55 36.95 8.62
C VAL A 571 -10.77 35.98 9.51
N CYS A 572 -11.47 35.25 10.38
CA CYS A 572 -10.88 34.15 11.12
C CYS A 572 -10.39 33.08 10.14
N ALA A 573 -9.10 32.77 10.18
CA ALA A 573 -8.39 32.04 9.14
C ALA A 573 -7.38 31.04 9.71
N HIS A 574 -6.98 30.12 8.85
CA HIS A 574 -5.94 29.13 9.07
C HIS A 574 -4.91 29.22 7.94
N ARG A 575 -3.63 29.29 8.32
CA ARG A 575 -2.58 29.75 7.42
C ARG A 575 -2.08 28.68 6.45
N ASP A 576 -2.25 27.41 6.83
CA ASP A 576 -1.77 26.23 6.11
C ASP A 576 -3.00 25.32 5.94
N CYS A 577 -3.70 25.46 4.81
CA CYS A 577 -4.89 24.67 4.48
C CYS A 577 -4.47 23.40 3.73
N HIS A 578 -4.20 22.31 4.46
CA HIS A 578 -3.94 21.02 3.84
C HIS A 578 -5.24 20.20 3.71
N PRO A 579 -5.52 19.54 2.56
CA PRO A 579 -6.65 18.63 2.44
C PRO A 579 -6.72 17.55 3.55
N ALA A 580 -5.58 16.98 3.98
CA ALA A 580 -5.51 16.08 5.15
C ALA A 580 -6.01 16.66 6.49
N GLN A 581 -6.09 17.99 6.65
CA GLN A 581 -6.63 18.63 7.85
C GLN A 581 -8.16 18.76 7.81
N LEU A 582 -8.81 18.25 6.77
CA LEU A 582 -10.26 18.21 6.60
C LEU A 582 -10.77 16.78 6.62
N ILE A 583 -11.82 16.54 7.39
CA ILE A 583 -12.60 15.29 7.39
C ILE A 583 -13.97 15.56 6.80
N VAL A 584 -14.36 14.73 5.83
CA VAL A 584 -15.72 14.66 5.27
C VAL A 584 -16.50 13.60 6.05
N GLY A 585 -17.50 14.05 6.80
CA GLY A 585 -18.35 13.21 7.63
C GLY A 585 -19.32 12.34 6.81
N PRO A 586 -19.99 11.36 7.43
CA PRO A 586 -20.95 10.48 6.75
C PRO A 586 -22.14 11.20 6.11
N ALA A 587 -22.47 12.40 6.58
CA ALA A 587 -23.53 13.25 6.01
C ALA A 587 -23.03 14.13 4.84
N GLY A 588 -21.76 14.01 4.44
CA GLY A 588 -21.12 14.84 3.42
C GLY A 588 -20.72 16.24 3.89
N ASP A 589 -20.80 16.54 5.19
CA ASP A 589 -20.29 17.76 5.81
C ASP A 589 -18.76 17.72 5.96
N ALA A 590 -18.07 18.86 5.89
CA ALA A 590 -16.62 18.93 6.07
C ALA A 590 -16.26 19.61 7.40
N ARG A 591 -15.26 19.10 8.10
CA ARG A 591 -14.79 19.63 9.39
C ARG A 591 -13.28 19.63 9.46
N TRP A 592 -12.72 20.61 10.15
CA TRP A 592 -11.30 20.72 10.43
C TRP A 592 -10.90 19.72 11.53
N VAL A 593 -9.80 19.03 11.33
CA VAL A 593 -9.14 18.17 12.32
C VAL A 593 -8.18 18.99 13.20
N ASP A 594 -7.60 20.02 12.61
CA ASP A 594 -6.62 20.96 13.16
C ASP A 594 -6.76 22.29 12.41
N LEU A 595 -6.53 23.41 13.09
CA LEU A 595 -6.37 24.74 12.47
C LEU A 595 -5.01 25.32 12.86
N ASP A 596 -4.04 25.08 11.99
CA ASP A 596 -2.65 25.48 12.19
C ASP A 596 -2.50 27.00 12.39
N ASP A 597 -1.91 27.39 13.52
CA ASP A 597 -1.42 28.75 13.76
C ASP A 597 -2.54 29.84 13.71
N CYS A 598 -3.80 29.50 14.02
CA CYS A 598 -5.02 30.35 13.96
C CYS A 598 -4.77 31.86 14.04
N ALA A 599 -5.27 32.61 13.06
CA ALA A 599 -5.08 34.05 12.96
C ALA A 599 -6.24 34.72 12.22
N MET A 600 -6.37 36.03 12.34
CA MET A 600 -7.06 36.83 11.33
C MET A 600 -6.19 36.88 10.07
N ALA A 601 -6.75 36.65 8.90
CA ALA A 601 -6.07 36.85 7.61
C ALA A 601 -7.02 37.46 6.56
N PRO A 602 -6.51 38.07 5.48
CA PRO A 602 -7.34 38.42 4.33
C PRO A 602 -8.04 37.17 3.77
N ARG A 603 -9.35 37.26 3.53
CA ARG A 603 -10.17 36.15 2.99
C ARG A 603 -9.54 35.46 1.77
N SER A 604 -8.96 36.26 0.87
CA SER A 604 -8.32 35.81 -0.38
C SER A 604 -6.96 35.11 -0.16
N LEU A 605 -6.27 35.35 0.96
CA LEU A 605 -5.06 34.60 1.33
C LEU A 605 -5.39 33.18 1.76
N ASP A 606 -6.36 32.99 2.65
CA ASP A 606 -6.74 31.65 3.14
C ASP A 606 -7.29 30.77 1.98
N VAL A 607 -8.26 31.30 1.23
CA VAL A 607 -8.77 30.62 0.01
C VAL A 607 -7.64 30.35 -1.00
N GLY A 608 -6.72 31.29 -1.17
CA GLY A 608 -5.56 31.13 -2.06
C GLY A 608 -4.59 30.03 -1.62
N ASN A 609 -4.37 29.86 -0.31
CA ASN A 609 -3.56 28.77 0.24
C ASN A 609 -4.15 27.41 -0.10
N MET A 610 -5.46 27.19 0.15
CA MET A 610 -6.11 25.90 -0.18
C MET A 610 -6.02 25.57 -1.67
N VAL A 611 -6.29 26.55 -2.54
CA VAL A 611 -6.14 26.37 -3.99
C VAL A 611 -4.70 26.01 -4.36
N ALA A 612 -3.70 26.66 -3.76
CA ALA A 612 -2.29 26.32 -3.98
C ALA A 612 -1.93 24.89 -3.52
N HIS A 613 -2.53 24.41 -2.42
CA HIS A 613 -2.39 23.01 -1.98
C HIS A 613 -3.06 22.02 -2.95
N LEU A 614 -4.28 22.30 -3.44
CA LEU A 614 -4.95 21.48 -4.46
C LEU A 614 -4.14 21.43 -5.77
N ARG A 615 -3.59 22.57 -6.22
CA ARG A 615 -2.66 22.65 -7.36
C ARG A 615 -1.39 21.83 -7.11
N ARG A 616 -0.83 21.85 -5.88
CA ARG A 616 0.33 21.04 -5.50
C ARG A 616 0.03 19.53 -5.59
N GLU A 617 -1.12 19.06 -5.08
CA GLU A 617 -1.45 17.63 -5.14
C GLU A 617 -1.69 17.12 -6.58
N ARG A 618 -2.29 17.94 -7.44
CA ARG A 618 -2.31 17.69 -8.90
C ARG A 618 -0.90 17.46 -9.45
N LEU A 619 0.03 18.35 -9.12
CA LEU A 619 1.40 18.30 -9.61
C LEU A 619 2.23 17.16 -8.99
N ARG A 620 1.88 16.67 -7.80
CA ARG A 620 2.52 15.46 -7.22
C ARG A 620 2.12 14.17 -7.95
N GLY A 621 0.97 14.16 -8.62
CA GLY A 621 0.48 13.02 -9.42
C GLY A 621 -0.43 12.05 -8.67
N GLY A 622 -0.96 12.44 -7.50
CA GLY A 622 -1.90 11.62 -6.72
C GLY A 622 -3.34 11.63 -7.23
N CYS A 623 -3.66 12.47 -8.22
CA CYS A 623 -5.00 12.65 -8.76
C CYS A 623 -4.93 12.94 -10.27
N ALA A 624 -5.95 12.52 -11.03
CA ALA A 624 -6.02 12.80 -12.46
C ALA A 624 -6.19 14.31 -12.72
N PRO A 625 -5.57 14.88 -13.79
CA PRO A 625 -5.56 16.34 -13.98
C PRO A 625 -6.94 16.99 -14.10
N ASP A 626 -7.89 16.30 -14.72
CA ASP A 626 -9.29 16.69 -14.86
C ASP A 626 -10.04 16.69 -13.53
N VAL A 627 -9.87 15.64 -12.71
CA VAL A 627 -10.46 15.54 -11.38
C VAL A 627 -9.90 16.62 -10.45
N ALA A 628 -8.60 16.91 -10.54
CA ALA A 628 -7.99 17.97 -9.75
C ALA A 628 -8.45 19.38 -10.16
N LEU A 629 -8.64 19.64 -11.46
CA LEU A 629 -9.24 20.88 -11.95
C LEU A 629 -10.70 21.01 -11.51
N ALA A 630 -11.46 19.91 -11.56
CA ALA A 630 -12.84 19.87 -11.06
C ALA A 630 -12.90 20.09 -9.54
N ALA A 631 -11.91 19.63 -8.77
CA ALA A 631 -11.83 19.84 -7.33
C ALA A 631 -11.48 21.30 -6.97
N GLU A 632 -10.55 21.94 -7.69
CA GLU A 632 -10.28 23.38 -7.58
C GLU A 632 -11.55 24.20 -7.91
N ALA A 633 -12.24 23.86 -9.00
CA ALA A 633 -13.49 24.52 -9.39
C ALA A 633 -14.61 24.28 -8.37
N GLY A 634 -14.75 23.06 -7.84
CA GLY A 634 -15.75 22.69 -6.83
C GLY A 634 -15.54 23.43 -5.51
N PHE A 635 -14.29 23.51 -5.02
CA PHE A 635 -13.94 24.29 -3.83
C PHE A 635 -14.32 25.77 -3.99
N LEU A 636 -13.97 26.39 -5.12
CA LEU A 636 -14.33 27.76 -5.42
C LEU A 636 -15.84 27.96 -5.60
N ASP A 637 -16.55 26.99 -6.17
CA ASP A 637 -18.01 26.98 -6.31
C ASP A 637 -18.71 26.94 -4.95
N GLY A 638 -18.25 26.07 -4.06
CA GLY A 638 -18.71 25.98 -2.67
C GLY A 638 -18.50 27.28 -1.88
N TYR A 639 -17.55 28.12 -2.30
CA TYR A 639 -17.27 29.44 -1.75
C TYR A 639 -18.08 30.59 -2.38
N ARG A 640 -18.85 30.36 -3.47
CA ARG A 640 -19.58 31.43 -4.19
C ARG A 640 -20.64 32.14 -3.32
N GLY A 641 -21.05 33.31 -3.79
CA GLY A 641 -22.18 34.08 -3.22
C GLY A 641 -21.83 35.07 -2.11
N VAL A 642 -20.54 35.27 -1.80
CA VAL A 642 -20.10 36.20 -0.74
C VAL A 642 -19.58 37.51 -1.32
N SER A 643 -19.81 38.60 -0.57
CA SER A 643 -19.12 39.87 -0.78
C SER A 643 -17.60 39.73 -0.56
N ALA A 644 -16.79 40.38 -1.40
CA ALA A 644 -15.36 40.65 -1.22
C ALA A 644 -14.32 39.51 -1.39
N VAL A 645 -14.58 38.46 -2.19
CA VAL A 645 -13.45 37.74 -2.86
C VAL A 645 -13.11 38.42 -4.18
N HIS A 646 -12.19 39.38 -4.14
CA HIS A 646 -11.68 40.02 -5.35
C HIS A 646 -10.79 39.02 -6.13
N LEU A 647 -11.27 38.57 -7.29
CA LEU A 647 -10.56 37.60 -8.14
C LEU A 647 -9.14 38.05 -8.53
N GLY A 648 -8.92 39.37 -8.66
CA GLY A 648 -7.62 39.97 -8.96
C GLY A 648 -6.60 39.86 -7.82
N ASP A 649 -7.05 39.79 -6.56
CA ASP A 649 -6.19 39.57 -5.40
C ASP A 649 -6.03 38.08 -5.09
N LEU A 650 -7.09 37.28 -5.30
CA LEU A 650 -7.06 35.84 -5.11
C LEU A 650 -5.94 35.17 -5.94
N GLU A 651 -5.81 35.45 -7.24
CA GLU A 651 -4.72 34.86 -8.05
C GLU A 651 -3.33 35.34 -7.61
N ARG A 652 -3.17 36.58 -7.10
CA ARG A 652 -1.88 37.02 -6.51
C ARG A 652 -1.54 36.24 -5.25
N TRP A 653 -2.52 36.00 -4.38
CA TRP A 653 -2.33 35.20 -3.18
C TRP A 653 -2.07 33.72 -3.49
N ILE A 654 -2.71 33.16 -4.52
CA ILE A 654 -2.38 31.80 -5.00
C ILE A 654 -0.94 31.74 -5.52
N ASP A 655 -0.49 32.70 -6.34
CA ASP A 655 0.89 32.78 -6.83
C ASP A 655 1.91 32.81 -5.68
N VAL A 656 1.64 33.64 -4.65
CA VAL A 656 2.45 33.75 -3.43
C VAL A 656 2.47 32.43 -2.65
N ALA A 657 1.33 31.79 -2.46
CA ALA A 657 1.23 30.50 -1.79
C ALA A 657 1.93 29.37 -2.59
N VAL A 658 1.86 29.37 -3.92
CA VAL A 658 2.60 28.42 -4.78
C VAL A 658 4.11 28.63 -4.65
N LEU A 659 4.60 29.88 -4.64
CA LEU A 659 6.03 30.18 -4.43
C LEU A 659 6.49 29.72 -3.04
N ARG A 660 5.67 29.92 -2.00
CA ARG A 660 5.90 29.37 -0.66
C ARG A 660 5.99 27.84 -0.69
N LEU A 661 5.05 27.16 -1.33
CA LEU A 661 5.03 25.69 -1.41
C LEU A 661 6.23 25.14 -2.19
N ALA A 662 6.68 25.82 -3.26
CA ALA A 662 7.89 25.44 -3.98
C ALA A 662 9.14 25.57 -3.10
N ALA A 663 9.27 26.66 -2.36
CA ALA A 663 10.36 26.85 -1.39
C ALA A 663 10.34 25.79 -0.27
N LEU A 664 9.16 25.41 0.22
CA LEU A 664 8.99 24.38 1.24
C LEU A 664 9.23 22.94 0.71
N ALA A 665 8.93 22.66 -0.56
CA ALA A 665 9.19 21.35 -1.18
C ALA A 665 10.66 20.96 -1.08
N VAL A 666 11.58 21.90 -1.36
CA VAL A 666 13.02 21.66 -1.15
C VAL A 666 13.40 21.78 0.32
N SER A 667 13.10 22.90 0.98
CA SER A 667 13.62 23.18 2.34
C SER A 667 13.07 22.31 3.48
N ARG A 668 11.97 21.57 3.26
CA ARG A 668 11.44 20.58 4.21
C ARG A 668 11.47 19.13 3.72
N HIS A 669 11.46 18.90 2.41
CA HIS A 669 11.24 17.56 1.84
C HIS A 669 12.29 17.13 0.79
N GLY A 670 13.24 17.99 0.43
CA GLY A 670 14.24 17.69 -0.62
C GLY A 670 13.67 17.49 -2.03
N ASP A 671 12.39 17.82 -2.26
CA ASP A 671 11.70 17.52 -3.52
C ASP A 671 11.91 18.65 -4.55
N HIS A 672 13.09 18.62 -5.19
CA HIS A 672 13.43 19.49 -6.30
C HIS A 672 12.51 19.31 -7.53
N ARG A 673 11.93 18.12 -7.74
CA ARG A 673 11.04 17.87 -8.89
C ARG A 673 9.66 18.49 -8.72
N LEU A 674 9.13 18.50 -7.50
CA LEU A 674 7.89 19.22 -7.19
C LEU A 674 8.11 20.73 -7.21
N HIS A 675 9.26 21.20 -6.74
CA HIS A 675 9.67 22.61 -6.83
C HIS A 675 9.63 23.12 -8.26
N ASP A 676 10.33 22.47 -9.19
CA ASP A 676 10.38 22.88 -10.61
C ASP A 676 8.98 22.87 -11.24
N ARG A 677 8.16 21.86 -10.94
CA ARG A 677 6.77 21.76 -11.44
C ARG A 677 5.87 22.88 -10.92
N LEU A 678 5.99 23.27 -9.65
CA LEU A 678 5.23 24.39 -9.07
C LEU A 678 5.62 25.74 -9.71
N LEU A 679 6.91 25.95 -9.98
CA LEU A 679 7.38 27.15 -10.68
C LEU A 679 6.94 27.18 -12.14
N ALA A 680 6.93 26.03 -12.82
CA ALA A 680 6.42 25.91 -14.18
C ALA A 680 4.91 26.21 -14.26
N ASP A 681 4.11 25.72 -13.31
CA ASP A 681 2.65 25.93 -13.29
C ASP A 681 2.27 27.42 -13.20
N ARG A 682 3.00 28.20 -12.39
CA ARG A 682 2.92 29.68 -12.36
C ARG A 682 3.22 30.31 -13.73
N SER A 683 4.26 29.82 -14.43
CA SER A 683 4.71 30.39 -15.70
C SER A 683 3.74 30.20 -16.87
N VAL A 684 2.93 29.13 -16.85
CA VAL A 684 1.95 28.82 -17.91
C VAL A 684 0.84 29.88 -17.96
N ARG A 685 0.43 30.44 -16.82
CA ARG A 685 -0.69 31.41 -16.75
C ARG A 685 -0.28 32.86 -16.97
N GLN A 686 0.99 33.24 -16.77
CA GLN A 686 1.46 34.60 -17.13
C GLN A 686 1.35 34.88 -18.65
N ARG A 687 1.28 33.85 -19.51
CA ARG A 687 1.03 34.00 -20.96
C ARG A 687 -0.46 34.18 -21.33
N GLY A 688 -1.36 34.14 -20.35
CA GLY A 688 -2.82 34.08 -20.56
C GLY A 688 -3.57 35.41 -20.63
N ARG A 689 -2.93 36.54 -21.01
CA ARG A 689 -3.63 37.83 -21.17
C ARG A 689 -3.86 38.19 -22.64
N ARG A 690 -5.16 38.18 -23.01
CA ARG A 690 -5.80 38.47 -24.31
C ARG A 690 -5.61 37.39 -25.39
N PRO A 691 -6.73 37.02 -26.04
CA PRO A 691 -7.05 37.61 -27.33
C PRO A 691 -8.34 38.45 -27.31
N ASP A 692 -8.38 39.47 -28.17
CA ASP A 692 -9.58 40.25 -28.46
C ASP A 692 -10.46 39.51 -29.51
N GLY A 693 -11.77 39.41 -29.24
CA GLY A 693 -12.84 39.18 -30.22
C GLY A 693 -13.13 37.76 -30.74
N VAL A 694 -14.32 37.23 -30.43
CA VAL A 694 -15.34 36.69 -31.38
C VAL A 694 -16.74 36.89 -30.73
N ALA A 695 -17.79 37.07 -31.55
CA ALA A 695 -19.11 37.61 -31.17
C ALA A 695 -20.14 36.59 -30.63
N GLY A 696 -21.27 37.12 -30.12
CA GLY A 696 -22.45 36.44 -29.52
C GLY A 696 -23.22 35.47 -30.44
N VAL A 697 -24.50 35.15 -30.24
CA VAL A 697 -25.65 35.73 -29.48
C VAL A 697 -26.70 34.59 -29.27
N PRO A 698 -27.96 34.74 -28.76
CA PRO A 698 -28.75 35.92 -28.40
C PRO A 698 -29.50 35.87 -27.03
N GLY A 699 -30.29 36.91 -26.73
CA GLY A 699 -31.72 36.68 -26.45
C GLY A 699 -32.29 36.82 -25.03
N ARG A 700 -32.37 38.05 -24.48
CA ARG A 700 -33.53 38.43 -23.63
C ARG A 700 -33.93 39.89 -23.87
N THR A 701 -35.09 40.07 -24.49
CA THR A 701 -35.79 41.35 -24.62
C THR A 701 -36.36 41.78 -23.28
N ALA A 702 -36.09 43.02 -22.87
CA ALA A 702 -36.90 43.75 -21.90
C ALA A 702 -37.13 45.16 -22.46
N VAL A 703 -38.41 45.52 -22.60
CA VAL A 703 -38.87 46.80 -23.15
C VAL A 703 -38.83 47.88 -22.05
N ARG A 704 -38.43 49.10 -22.43
CA ARG A 704 -38.58 50.35 -21.64
C ARG A 704 -39.93 51.02 -22.01
N PRO A 705 -40.50 51.93 -21.19
CA PRO A 705 -39.85 52.80 -20.19
C PRO A 705 -39.66 52.19 -18.81
#